data_AF-F2BGN6-F1
#
_entry.id   AF-F2BGN6-F1
#
_cell.length_a   1.000
_cell.length_b   1.000
_cell.length_c   1.000
_cell.angle_alpha   90.00
_cell.angle_beta   90.00
_cell.angle_gamma   90.00
#
_symmetry.space_group_name_H-M   'P 1'
#
loop_
_entity.id
_entity.type
_entity.pdbx_description
1 polymer ?
#
loop_
_entity_poly.entity_id
_entity_poly.type
_entity_poly.pdbx_seq_one_letter_code
_entity_poly.pdbx_strand_id
1 'polypeptide(L)'
;MQNTKTPNTPSENLSGSPKPRYRLTRLGEQMARLPIDPKVARILIAAQKHDCMAEILVIVSALSIQDPRERPLEAREAAAKAHERFTDKQSDFLTYLNIWDSFQRERDKGLSNRQMVAWCHQYFLSHLRMREWRELHAQLAQIAVEMGLTDKERAFRRPLPPAPQVSGSLKAQTPSEKQSADLSARLKQKELDKKHARNERRAAKEAGYEQIHRALLTGLIANVGMKSPDGNDYTGARGSRFHLFPASALFKAKPKWVMAAELVETTKLYARDVAAIQPEWIEQEAPHLVRYHYFEPHWEQKRGEVVASERVTLYGLTVLPRRPVAYGRIAPEEAREIFIRSALVAQEVADFNAPFFVHNQKLIREIAELEHKSRRQDVLVDEEALFAFYDARLPKAVFKERGEIVGQAENGQRSSETPFRAECLAPKGFAARQMTAADLDALYGLCQSQPDYYRHLGEPLTREKLARSLTALPPQACRENKHFIGFWQQGSLKAALEIIFAYPDEKTLLIGLLMVDKSAQGAGIGSNIVQNLAAFSAKTGCREIILSYAEGNAQSRAFWLKNGFAETGEIDEAEEQGGANLITMSRCLPSERQPENRKTLSETTNPATRDDPSPACGGGLGWGQTSDAPANSVSAETAPPPYP
;
A
#
# COMPACT_ATOMS: atom_id res chain seq x y z
N MET A 1 -36.35 3.14 -9.19
CA MET A 1 -37.58 3.92 -8.99
C MET A 1 -37.33 4.88 -7.83
N GLN A 2 -37.70 6.16 -7.86
CA GLN A 2 -38.29 6.97 -8.95
C GLN A 2 -37.39 8.18 -9.28
N ASN A 3 -37.81 8.99 -10.26
CA ASN A 3 -37.12 10.17 -10.76
C ASN A 3 -38.03 11.40 -10.60
N THR A 4 -37.52 12.55 -10.17
CA THR A 4 -38.22 13.83 -10.19
C THR A 4 -37.89 14.59 -11.48
N LYS A 5 -38.82 14.57 -12.44
CA LYS A 5 -38.81 15.40 -13.66
C LYS A 5 -39.05 16.89 -13.29
N THR A 6 -38.78 17.91 -14.11
CA THR A 6 -39.26 18.19 -15.49
C THR A 6 -38.38 19.29 -16.17
N PRO A 7 -38.64 19.73 -17.43
CA PRO A 7 -38.82 18.95 -18.66
C PRO A 7 -38.01 19.49 -19.89
N ASN A 8 -37.90 18.65 -20.93
CA ASN A 8 -37.72 18.94 -22.38
C ASN A 8 -36.94 20.20 -22.87
N THR A 9 -35.82 19.95 -23.56
CA THR A 9 -35.66 20.24 -25.00
C THR A 9 -34.67 19.22 -25.61
N PRO A 10 -34.92 18.63 -26.79
CA PRO A 10 -33.93 17.81 -27.47
C PRO A 10 -32.98 18.68 -28.32
N SER A 11 -31.75 18.88 -27.86
CA SER A 11 -30.65 19.44 -28.68
C SER A 11 -29.83 18.33 -29.34
N GLU A 12 -29.21 18.65 -30.48
CA GLU A 12 -28.70 17.66 -31.44
C GLU A 12 -27.29 17.11 -31.11
N ASN A 13 -26.92 16.01 -31.78
CA ASN A 13 -25.63 15.33 -31.61
C ASN A 13 -24.43 16.17 -32.10
N LEU A 14 -23.79 16.95 -31.21
CA LEU A 14 -22.55 17.67 -31.52
C LEU A 14 -21.52 17.65 -30.35
N SER A 15 -20.86 16.50 -30.16
CA SER A 15 -19.45 16.43 -29.67
C SER A 15 -18.98 14.98 -29.57
N GLY A 16 -18.25 14.51 -30.59
CA GLY A 16 -17.59 13.19 -30.58
C GLY A 16 -16.32 13.20 -29.74
N SER A 17 -16.43 13.35 -28.41
CA SER A 17 -15.29 13.12 -27.52
C SER A 17 -14.89 11.64 -27.55
N PRO A 18 -13.61 11.29 -27.81
CA PRO A 18 -13.20 9.90 -27.85
C PRO A 18 -13.34 9.29 -26.46
N LYS A 19 -14.12 8.21 -26.34
CA LYS A 19 -14.23 7.46 -25.08
C LYS A 19 -12.83 7.02 -24.64
N PRO A 20 -12.43 7.23 -23.37
CA PRO A 20 -11.08 6.87 -22.92
C PRO A 20 -10.83 5.38 -23.17
N ARG A 21 -9.71 5.07 -23.84
CA ARG A 21 -9.28 3.68 -24.07
C ARG A 21 -8.84 3.08 -22.74
N TYR A 22 -9.67 2.21 -22.17
CA TYR A 22 -9.32 1.45 -20.98
C TYR A 22 -8.17 0.47 -21.32
N ARG A 23 -6.94 0.84 -20.98
CA ARG A 23 -5.80 -0.10 -20.91
C ARG A 23 -5.95 -1.01 -19.69
N LEU A 24 -5.39 -2.22 -19.74
CA LEU A 24 -5.23 -3.03 -18.53
C LEU A 24 -4.24 -2.34 -17.57
N THR A 25 -4.38 -2.62 -16.27
CA THR A 25 -3.37 -2.29 -15.28
C THR A 25 -2.43 -3.48 -15.08
N ARG A 26 -1.23 -3.28 -14.50
CA ARG A 26 -0.31 -4.38 -14.14
C ARG A 26 -1.00 -5.50 -13.33
N LEU A 27 -1.97 -5.15 -12.48
CA LEU A 27 -2.81 -6.11 -11.74
C LEU A 27 -3.81 -6.84 -12.67
N GLY A 28 -4.43 -6.13 -13.62
CA GLY A 28 -5.30 -6.72 -14.64
C GLY A 28 -4.54 -7.68 -15.59
N GLU A 29 -3.30 -7.35 -15.94
CA GLU A 29 -2.40 -8.21 -16.72
C GLU A 29 -2.03 -9.50 -15.97
N GLN A 30 -1.73 -9.40 -14.66
CA GLN A 30 -1.55 -10.57 -13.80
C GLN A 30 -2.83 -11.42 -13.74
N MET A 31 -4.00 -10.79 -13.53
CA MET A 31 -5.28 -11.49 -13.51
C MET A 31 -5.60 -12.19 -14.83
N ALA A 32 -5.26 -11.59 -15.98
CA ALA A 32 -5.50 -12.15 -17.31
C ALA A 32 -4.65 -13.40 -17.64
N ARG A 33 -3.60 -13.70 -16.84
CA ARG A 33 -2.81 -14.94 -16.96
C ARG A 33 -3.42 -16.13 -16.24
N LEU A 34 -4.44 -15.91 -15.40
CA LEU A 34 -5.07 -16.95 -14.58
C LEU A 34 -6.35 -17.47 -15.26
N PRO A 35 -6.50 -18.78 -15.51
CA PRO A 35 -7.63 -19.35 -16.28
C PRO A 35 -8.91 -19.53 -15.43
N ILE A 36 -9.33 -18.48 -14.72
CA ILE A 36 -10.44 -18.45 -13.75
C ILE A 36 -11.17 -17.10 -13.77
N ASP A 37 -12.35 -17.01 -13.13
CA ASP A 37 -13.11 -15.75 -13.05
C ASP A 37 -12.27 -14.59 -12.46
N PRO A 38 -12.35 -13.36 -12.99
CA PRO A 38 -11.54 -12.23 -12.53
C PRO A 38 -11.64 -11.92 -11.02
N LYS A 39 -12.77 -12.17 -10.36
CA LYS A 39 -12.89 -12.00 -8.89
C LYS A 39 -12.02 -13.03 -8.18
N VAL A 40 -12.02 -14.26 -8.68
CA VAL A 40 -11.27 -15.39 -8.13
C VAL A 40 -9.76 -15.22 -8.40
N ALA A 41 -9.39 -14.74 -9.59
CA ALA A 41 -8.02 -14.32 -9.92
C ALA A 41 -7.53 -13.18 -8.98
N ARG A 42 -8.39 -12.19 -8.71
CA ARG A 42 -8.08 -11.07 -7.80
C ARG A 42 -7.80 -11.54 -6.37
N ILE A 43 -8.51 -12.57 -5.90
CA ILE A 43 -8.32 -13.23 -4.59
C ILE A 43 -6.99 -13.98 -4.54
N LEU A 44 -6.66 -14.75 -5.58
CA LEU A 44 -5.39 -15.50 -5.62
C LEU A 44 -4.18 -14.58 -5.54
N ILE A 45 -4.19 -13.46 -6.27
CA ILE A 45 -3.13 -12.44 -6.20
C ILE A 45 -3.12 -11.73 -4.83
N ALA A 46 -4.27 -11.54 -4.18
CA ALA A 46 -4.33 -10.99 -2.82
C ALA A 46 -3.65 -11.88 -1.77
N ALA A 47 -3.59 -13.20 -1.99
CA ALA A 47 -3.03 -14.14 -1.03
C ALA A 47 -1.53 -13.93 -0.76
N GLN A 48 -0.80 -13.33 -1.72
CA GLN A 48 0.61 -12.96 -1.54
C GLN A 48 0.78 -11.85 -0.50
N LYS A 49 -0.10 -10.82 -0.49
CA LYS A 49 -0.11 -9.75 0.52
C LYS A 49 -0.36 -10.27 1.94
N HIS A 50 -1.13 -11.35 2.06
CA HIS A 50 -1.63 -11.89 3.33
C HIS A 50 -0.91 -13.19 3.78
N ASP A 51 0.13 -13.65 3.07
CA ASP A 51 0.86 -14.93 3.28
C ASP A 51 -0.06 -16.16 3.50
N CYS A 52 -1.13 -16.25 2.72
CA CYS A 52 -2.17 -17.30 2.82
C CYS A 52 -2.36 -18.08 1.50
N MET A 53 -1.31 -18.18 0.69
CA MET A 53 -1.37 -18.72 -0.67
C MET A 53 -1.84 -20.18 -0.74
N ALA A 54 -1.43 -21.06 0.19
CA ALA A 54 -1.81 -22.46 0.16
C ALA A 54 -3.31 -22.65 0.41
N GLU A 55 -3.81 -21.97 1.43
CA GLU A 55 -5.21 -21.99 1.84
C GLU A 55 -6.09 -21.34 0.76
N ILE A 56 -5.64 -20.25 0.16
CA ILE A 56 -6.36 -19.60 -0.94
C ILE A 56 -6.32 -20.44 -2.22
N LEU A 57 -5.21 -21.10 -2.59
CA LEU A 57 -5.14 -22.02 -3.74
C LEU A 57 -6.20 -23.13 -3.66
N VAL A 58 -6.39 -23.72 -2.47
CA VAL A 58 -7.45 -24.70 -2.22
C VAL A 58 -8.85 -24.08 -2.41
N ILE A 59 -9.10 -22.90 -1.82
CA ILE A 59 -10.42 -22.26 -1.88
C ILE A 59 -10.76 -21.76 -3.29
N VAL A 60 -9.85 -21.09 -4.01
CA VAL A 60 -10.13 -20.60 -5.37
C VAL A 60 -10.40 -21.75 -6.34
N SER A 61 -9.71 -22.88 -6.17
CA SER A 61 -9.93 -24.07 -6.98
C SER A 61 -11.30 -24.70 -6.69
N ALA A 62 -11.79 -24.63 -5.45
CA ALA A 62 -13.14 -25.07 -5.08
C ALA A 62 -14.22 -24.16 -5.70
N LEU A 63 -14.04 -22.85 -5.59
CA LEU A 63 -14.98 -21.83 -6.12
C LEU A 63 -15.01 -21.79 -7.66
N SER A 64 -14.04 -22.41 -8.33
CA SER A 64 -13.94 -22.48 -9.80
C SER A 64 -14.48 -23.79 -10.39
N ILE A 65 -14.99 -24.71 -9.56
CA ILE A 65 -15.64 -25.96 -10.00
C ILE A 65 -17.08 -26.05 -9.45
N GLN A 66 -17.79 -27.12 -9.81
CA GLN A 66 -19.07 -27.44 -9.18
C GLN A 66 -18.83 -27.93 -7.73
N ASP A 67 -19.70 -27.53 -6.79
CA ASP A 67 -19.61 -27.90 -5.37
C ASP A 67 -19.44 -29.43 -5.19
N PRO A 68 -18.34 -29.91 -4.57
CA PRO A 68 -18.10 -31.34 -4.36
C PRO A 68 -19.11 -32.00 -3.41
N ARG A 69 -19.87 -31.22 -2.61
CA ARG A 69 -20.87 -31.71 -1.65
C ARG A 69 -22.15 -32.15 -2.37
N GLU A 70 -22.53 -33.42 -2.20
CA GLU A 70 -23.76 -33.99 -2.75
C GLU A 70 -24.89 -33.97 -1.72
N ARG A 71 -26.11 -33.61 -2.11
CA ARG A 71 -27.27 -33.54 -1.21
C ARG A 71 -28.51 -34.19 -1.86
N PRO A 72 -28.53 -35.54 -2.03
CA PRO A 72 -29.66 -36.25 -2.65
C PRO A 72 -30.96 -36.03 -1.87
N LEU A 73 -32.09 -35.94 -2.56
CA LEU A 73 -33.40 -35.61 -1.96
C LEU A 73 -33.77 -36.55 -0.80
N GLU A 74 -33.68 -37.87 -1.05
CA GLU A 74 -34.02 -38.92 -0.09
C GLU A 74 -33.05 -39.01 1.10
N ALA A 75 -31.84 -38.44 0.98
CA ALA A 75 -30.74 -38.61 1.94
C ALA A 75 -30.29 -37.28 2.58
N ARG A 76 -31.11 -36.22 2.48
CA ARG A 76 -30.77 -34.86 2.94
C ARG A 76 -30.22 -34.79 4.36
N GLU A 77 -30.84 -35.50 5.31
CA GLU A 77 -30.42 -35.49 6.73
C GLU A 77 -29.08 -36.23 6.93
N ALA A 78 -28.90 -37.37 6.26
CA ALA A 78 -27.66 -38.13 6.30
C ALA A 78 -26.50 -37.32 5.68
N ALA A 79 -26.74 -36.65 4.56
CA ALA A 79 -25.78 -35.75 3.92
C ALA A 79 -25.45 -34.55 4.82
N ALA A 80 -26.44 -33.92 5.46
CA ALA A 80 -26.20 -32.81 6.39
C ALA A 80 -25.33 -33.24 7.59
N LYS A 81 -25.63 -34.41 8.18
CA LYS A 81 -24.88 -35.00 9.30
C LYS A 81 -23.46 -35.43 8.89
N ALA A 82 -23.27 -35.90 7.66
CA ALA A 82 -21.94 -36.21 7.13
C ALA A 82 -21.10 -34.93 6.89
N HIS A 83 -21.72 -33.87 6.35
CA HIS A 83 -21.05 -32.60 6.11
C HIS A 83 -20.69 -31.83 7.38
N GLU A 84 -21.45 -31.99 8.47
CA GLU A 84 -21.17 -31.38 9.79
C GLU A 84 -19.74 -31.69 10.29
N ARG A 85 -19.16 -32.83 9.90
CA ARG A 85 -17.76 -33.19 10.18
C ARG A 85 -16.74 -32.18 9.63
N PHE A 86 -17.05 -31.51 8.52
CA PHE A 86 -16.16 -30.56 7.85
C PHE A 86 -16.55 -29.10 8.11
N THR A 87 -17.75 -28.86 8.65
CA THR A 87 -18.30 -27.52 8.85
C THR A 87 -17.48 -26.71 9.85
N ASP A 88 -16.91 -25.59 9.39
CA ASP A 88 -16.49 -24.51 10.31
C ASP A 88 -17.70 -23.64 10.70
N LYS A 89 -17.67 -23.06 11.91
CA LYS A 89 -18.79 -22.30 12.48
C LYS A 89 -18.84 -20.83 12.07
N GLN A 90 -17.79 -20.31 11.46
CA GLN A 90 -17.64 -18.91 11.08
C GLN A 90 -17.50 -18.72 9.55
N SER A 91 -17.16 -19.78 8.81
CA SER A 91 -16.89 -19.72 7.37
C SER A 91 -17.21 -21.01 6.61
N ASP A 92 -18.09 -20.91 5.62
CA ASP A 92 -18.28 -21.97 4.63
C ASP A 92 -17.02 -22.14 3.75
N PHE A 93 -16.17 -21.12 3.59
CA PHE A 93 -14.89 -21.24 2.84
C PHE A 93 -13.90 -22.17 3.57
N LEU A 94 -13.81 -22.08 4.90
CA LEU A 94 -12.95 -22.99 5.68
C LEU A 94 -13.49 -24.43 5.68
N THR A 95 -14.77 -24.63 5.37
CA THR A 95 -15.33 -25.98 5.13
C THR A 95 -14.68 -26.64 3.91
N TYR A 96 -14.28 -25.87 2.88
CA TYR A 96 -13.51 -26.41 1.76
C TYR A 96 -12.12 -26.90 2.19
N LEU A 97 -11.40 -26.16 3.04
CA LEU A 97 -10.12 -26.61 3.60
C LEU A 97 -10.29 -27.92 4.38
N ASN A 98 -11.32 -28.01 5.23
CA ASN A 98 -11.61 -29.20 6.04
C ASN A 98 -11.95 -30.44 5.20
N ILE A 99 -12.67 -30.28 4.08
CA ILE A 99 -12.94 -31.35 3.10
C ILE A 99 -11.64 -31.77 2.42
N TRP A 100 -10.90 -30.80 1.87
CA TRP A 100 -9.64 -31.00 1.16
C TRP A 100 -8.63 -31.78 2.02
N ASP A 101 -8.32 -31.28 3.22
CA ASP A 101 -7.35 -31.92 4.10
C ASP A 101 -7.77 -33.32 4.51
N SER A 102 -9.08 -33.57 4.65
CA SER A 102 -9.59 -34.91 4.96
C SER A 102 -9.37 -35.87 3.78
N PHE A 103 -9.75 -35.47 2.56
CA PHE A 103 -9.53 -36.28 1.35
C PHE A 103 -8.04 -36.51 1.06
N GLN A 104 -7.20 -35.49 1.22
CA GLN A 104 -5.74 -35.59 1.10
C GLN A 104 -5.20 -36.61 2.11
N ARG A 105 -5.53 -36.48 3.41
CA ARG A 105 -5.10 -37.41 4.48
C ARG A 105 -5.52 -38.85 4.24
N GLU A 106 -6.67 -39.11 3.62
CA GLU A 106 -7.11 -40.48 3.31
C GLU A 106 -6.35 -41.07 2.11
N ARG A 107 -6.18 -40.31 1.01
CA ARG A 107 -5.36 -40.77 -0.12
C ARG A 107 -3.91 -41.02 0.29
N ASP A 108 -3.35 -40.15 1.12
CA ASP A 108 -1.94 -40.23 1.54
C ASP A 108 -1.65 -41.42 2.48
N LYS A 109 -2.65 -42.24 2.83
CA LYS A 109 -2.49 -43.59 3.43
C LYS A 109 -2.23 -44.69 2.39
N GLY A 110 -2.25 -44.37 1.10
CA GLY A 110 -2.15 -45.35 0.01
C GLY A 110 -3.45 -46.07 -0.31
N LEU A 111 -4.62 -45.47 0.00
CA LEU A 111 -5.92 -46.07 -0.33
C LEU A 111 -6.08 -46.24 -1.85
N SER A 112 -6.59 -47.41 -2.26
CA SER A 112 -6.92 -47.68 -3.66
C SER A 112 -8.06 -46.76 -4.15
N ASN A 113 -8.14 -46.52 -5.47
CA ASN A 113 -9.19 -45.68 -6.04
C ASN A 113 -10.61 -46.16 -5.66
N ARG A 114 -10.84 -47.47 -5.53
CA ARG A 114 -12.13 -48.03 -5.07
C ARG A 114 -12.45 -47.65 -3.61
N GLN A 115 -11.44 -47.61 -2.73
CA GLN A 115 -11.61 -47.16 -1.35
C GLN A 115 -11.80 -45.64 -1.26
N MET A 116 -11.13 -44.85 -2.10
CA MET A 116 -11.35 -43.40 -2.20
C MET A 116 -12.77 -43.07 -2.67
N VAL A 117 -13.28 -43.77 -3.69
CA VAL A 117 -14.69 -43.66 -4.13
C VAL A 117 -15.64 -44.02 -2.97
N ALA A 118 -15.40 -45.14 -2.27
CA ALA A 118 -16.24 -45.53 -1.13
C ALA A 118 -16.22 -44.50 0.01
N TRP A 119 -15.07 -43.87 0.29
CA TRP A 119 -14.97 -42.77 1.26
C TRP A 119 -15.74 -41.53 0.81
N CYS A 120 -15.59 -41.11 -0.45
CA CYS A 120 -16.36 -40.02 -1.03
C CYS A 120 -17.87 -40.24 -0.88
N HIS A 121 -18.36 -41.44 -1.25
CA HIS A 121 -19.77 -41.81 -1.08
C HIS A 121 -20.20 -41.82 0.40
N GLN A 122 -19.36 -42.29 1.33
CA GLN A 122 -19.65 -42.28 2.77
C GLN A 122 -19.91 -40.87 3.32
N TYR A 123 -19.19 -39.87 2.80
CA TYR A 123 -19.28 -38.48 3.25
C TYR A 123 -20.13 -37.57 2.35
N PHE A 124 -20.88 -38.16 1.40
CA PHE A 124 -21.68 -37.44 0.40
C PHE A 124 -20.85 -36.41 -0.39
N LEU A 125 -19.68 -36.85 -0.87
CA LEU A 125 -18.78 -36.07 -1.73
C LEU A 125 -18.68 -36.73 -3.11
N SER A 126 -18.67 -35.92 -4.17
CA SER A 126 -18.54 -36.41 -5.54
C SER A 126 -17.07 -36.69 -5.88
N HIS A 127 -16.70 -37.97 -6.04
CA HIS A 127 -15.30 -38.35 -6.32
C HIS A 127 -14.75 -37.73 -7.63
N LEU A 128 -15.62 -37.49 -8.60
CA LEU A 128 -15.28 -36.79 -9.84
C LEU A 128 -14.85 -35.33 -9.56
N ARG A 129 -15.69 -34.56 -8.86
CA ARG A 129 -15.40 -33.16 -8.47
C ARG A 129 -14.17 -33.06 -7.56
N MET A 130 -13.98 -34.03 -6.65
CA MET A 130 -12.76 -34.12 -5.83
C MET A 130 -11.48 -34.39 -6.64
N ARG A 131 -11.59 -34.98 -7.84
CA ARG A 131 -10.48 -35.11 -8.78
C ARG A 131 -10.25 -33.80 -9.56
N GLU A 132 -11.31 -33.24 -10.13
CA GLU A 132 -11.29 -31.97 -10.87
C GLU A 132 -10.70 -30.82 -10.04
N TRP A 133 -11.12 -30.70 -8.77
CA TRP A 133 -10.57 -29.73 -7.80
C TRP A 133 -9.06 -29.86 -7.64
N ARG A 134 -8.54 -31.09 -7.58
CA ARG A 134 -7.09 -31.35 -7.43
C ARG A 134 -6.31 -31.09 -8.71
N GLU A 135 -6.90 -31.39 -9.85
CA GLU A 135 -6.31 -31.12 -11.17
C GLU A 135 -6.19 -29.61 -11.39
N LEU A 136 -7.26 -28.84 -11.09
CA LEU A 136 -7.24 -27.37 -11.15
C LEU A 136 -6.30 -26.75 -10.11
N HIS A 137 -6.28 -27.24 -8.86
CA HIS A 137 -5.31 -26.77 -7.85
C HIS A 137 -3.87 -26.98 -8.32
N ALA A 138 -3.54 -28.13 -8.91
CA ALA A 138 -2.19 -28.38 -9.38
C ALA A 138 -1.78 -27.40 -10.50
N GLN A 139 -2.71 -27.10 -11.42
CA GLN A 139 -2.52 -26.11 -12.48
C GLN A 139 -2.33 -24.69 -11.90
N LEU A 140 -3.25 -24.23 -11.05
CA LEU A 140 -3.18 -22.88 -10.46
C LEU A 140 -1.96 -22.70 -9.54
N ALA A 141 -1.56 -23.73 -8.80
CA ALA A 141 -0.35 -23.70 -7.98
C ALA A 141 0.92 -23.58 -8.83
N GLN A 142 0.99 -24.30 -9.96
CA GLN A 142 2.11 -24.21 -10.90
C GLN A 142 2.16 -22.82 -11.57
N ILE A 143 1.03 -22.29 -12.04
CA ILE A 143 0.95 -20.93 -12.63
C ILE A 143 1.31 -19.86 -11.59
N ALA A 144 0.87 -19.98 -10.33
CA ALA A 144 1.21 -19.05 -9.27
C ALA A 144 2.72 -19.05 -8.93
N VAL A 145 3.40 -20.20 -9.06
CA VAL A 145 4.86 -20.30 -8.96
C VAL A 145 5.55 -19.66 -10.16
N GLU A 146 5.09 -19.92 -11.39
CA GLU A 146 5.63 -19.32 -12.62
C GLU A 146 5.46 -17.80 -12.67
N MET A 147 4.36 -17.28 -12.12
CA MET A 147 4.12 -15.84 -11.96
C MET A 147 4.91 -15.20 -10.80
N GLY A 148 5.68 -15.97 -10.03
CA GLY A 148 6.43 -15.46 -8.86
C GLY A 148 5.54 -15.03 -7.69
N LEU A 149 4.28 -15.45 -7.63
CA LEU A 149 3.37 -15.15 -6.52
C LEU A 149 3.74 -15.94 -5.26
N THR A 150 4.44 -17.08 -5.41
CA THR A 150 4.81 -18.00 -4.32
C THR A 150 5.98 -18.89 -4.72
N ASP A 151 6.72 -19.41 -3.73
CA ASP A 151 7.61 -20.56 -3.92
C ASP A 151 6.82 -21.89 -3.93
N LYS A 152 7.48 -22.99 -4.36
CA LYS A 152 6.85 -24.32 -4.46
C LYS A 152 6.52 -24.94 -3.09
N GLU A 153 7.28 -24.64 -2.04
CA GLU A 153 7.06 -25.22 -0.71
C GLU A 153 5.82 -24.62 -0.04
N ARG A 154 5.58 -23.32 -0.24
CA ARG A 154 4.34 -22.62 0.14
C ARG A 154 3.17 -23.06 -0.73
N ALA A 155 3.33 -23.10 -2.06
CA ALA A 155 2.23 -23.44 -2.98
C ALA A 155 1.60 -24.83 -2.72
N PHE A 156 2.42 -25.79 -2.26
CA PHE A 156 2.00 -27.13 -1.90
C PHE A 156 2.11 -27.41 -0.39
N ARG A 157 2.07 -26.36 0.47
CA ARG A 157 2.10 -26.50 1.93
C ARG A 157 0.93 -27.37 2.39
N ARG A 158 1.26 -28.46 3.08
CA ARG A 158 0.28 -29.40 3.64
C ARG A 158 -0.09 -28.97 5.07
N PRO A 159 -1.36 -28.66 5.38
CA PRO A 159 -1.79 -28.37 6.75
C PRO A 159 -1.44 -29.51 7.71
N LEU A 160 -1.05 -29.17 8.93
CA LEU A 160 -0.65 -30.16 9.94
C LEU A 160 -1.90 -30.84 10.49
N PRO A 161 -1.97 -32.19 10.53
CA PRO A 161 -3.14 -32.90 11.02
C PRO A 161 -3.52 -32.38 12.41
N PRO A 162 -4.82 -32.06 12.66
CA PRO A 162 -5.27 -31.44 13.89
C PRO A 162 -4.77 -32.26 15.09
N ALA A 163 -4.35 -31.56 16.15
CA ALA A 163 -3.76 -32.26 17.29
C ALA A 163 -4.75 -33.31 17.84
N PRO A 164 -4.30 -34.54 18.15
CA PRO A 164 -5.19 -35.57 18.67
C PRO A 164 -5.85 -35.04 19.94
N GLN A 165 -7.18 -35.07 20.00
CA GLN A 165 -7.91 -34.74 21.21
C GLN A 165 -7.68 -35.87 22.21
N VAL A 166 -6.82 -35.63 23.19
CA VAL A 166 -6.43 -36.63 24.18
C VAL A 166 -7.58 -36.81 25.18
N SER A 167 -8.46 -37.76 24.90
CA SER A 167 -9.50 -38.27 25.81
C SER A 167 -8.89 -39.14 26.92
N GLY A 168 -7.92 -38.57 27.63
CA GLY A 168 -7.12 -39.24 28.67
C GLY A 168 -7.89 -39.47 29.97
N SER A 169 -8.74 -40.49 29.99
CA SER A 169 -9.35 -40.99 31.23
C SER A 169 -8.30 -41.71 32.07
N LEU A 170 -7.72 -41.01 33.05
CA LEU A 170 -6.68 -41.51 33.94
C LEU A 170 -7.24 -41.80 35.33
N LYS A 171 -7.27 -43.08 35.72
CA LYS A 171 -7.53 -43.49 37.10
C LYS A 171 -6.33 -43.12 37.97
N ALA A 172 -6.57 -42.44 39.09
CA ALA A 172 -5.52 -42.04 40.02
C ALA A 172 -5.20 -43.13 41.04
N GLN A 173 -3.92 -43.33 41.34
CA GLN A 173 -3.42 -43.93 42.58
C GLN A 173 -2.21 -43.12 43.09
N THR A 174 -2.25 -42.82 44.38
CA THR A 174 -1.20 -42.20 45.21
C THR A 174 -0.23 -43.28 45.76
N PRO A 175 0.93 -42.98 46.40
CA PRO A 175 1.22 -41.77 47.19
C PRO A 175 2.65 -41.16 47.14
N SER A 176 2.75 -39.87 47.48
CA SER A 176 3.53 -39.35 48.61
C SER A 176 3.45 -37.80 48.64
N GLU A 177 3.34 -37.20 49.82
CA GLU A 177 2.96 -35.79 49.97
C GLU A 177 4.03 -34.95 50.69
N LYS A 178 4.51 -33.89 50.01
CA LYS A 178 4.95 -32.57 50.53
C LYS A 178 5.85 -31.78 49.57
N GLN A 179 6.41 -32.41 48.53
CA GLN A 179 7.11 -31.72 47.42
C GLN A 179 6.27 -31.67 46.12
N SER A 180 5.11 -32.32 46.09
CA SER A 180 4.28 -32.54 44.90
C SER A 180 3.56 -31.30 44.36
N ALA A 181 3.24 -30.31 45.21
CA ALA A 181 2.49 -29.12 44.80
C ALA A 181 3.26 -28.26 43.80
N ASP A 182 4.48 -27.84 44.16
CA ASP A 182 5.33 -27.03 43.29
C ASP A 182 5.78 -27.80 42.04
N LEU A 183 6.15 -29.08 42.18
CA LEU A 183 6.54 -29.90 41.03
C LEU A 183 5.39 -30.11 40.03
N SER A 184 4.17 -30.39 40.51
CA SER A 184 3.00 -30.57 39.63
C SER A 184 2.50 -29.25 39.01
N ALA A 185 2.64 -28.13 39.72
CA ALA A 185 2.40 -26.80 39.16
C ALA A 185 3.41 -26.47 38.06
N ARG A 186 4.72 -26.66 38.30
CA ARG A 186 5.78 -26.45 37.31
C ARG A 186 5.67 -27.39 36.11
N LEU A 187 5.23 -28.64 36.31
CA LEU A 187 4.99 -29.58 35.21
C LEU A 187 3.78 -29.13 34.36
N LYS A 188 2.64 -28.78 34.98
CA LYS A 188 1.48 -28.23 34.27
C LYS A 188 1.83 -26.93 33.52
N GLN A 189 2.60 -26.03 34.14
CA GLN A 189 3.07 -24.81 33.49
C GLN A 189 3.96 -25.16 32.29
N LYS A 190 4.96 -26.03 32.45
CA LYS A 190 5.86 -26.45 31.36
C LYS A 190 5.17 -27.25 30.25
N GLU A 191 4.02 -27.88 30.53
CA GLU A 191 3.13 -28.46 29.51
C GLU A 191 2.28 -27.40 28.81
N LEU A 192 1.75 -26.42 29.54
CA LEU A 192 1.07 -25.25 28.99
C LEU A 192 2.02 -24.45 28.09
N ASP A 193 3.22 -24.10 28.56
CA ASP A 193 4.25 -23.37 27.79
C ASP A 193 4.63 -24.15 26.52
N LYS A 194 4.79 -25.48 26.60
CA LYS A 194 4.99 -26.34 25.42
C LYS A 194 3.78 -26.35 24.48
N LYS A 195 2.55 -26.29 25.00
CA LYS A 195 1.31 -26.23 24.21
C LYS A 195 1.14 -24.85 23.55
N HIS A 196 1.47 -23.77 24.24
CA HIS A 196 1.52 -22.41 23.70
C HIS A 196 2.59 -22.31 22.61
N ALA A 197 3.85 -22.66 22.89
CA ALA A 197 4.92 -22.67 21.89
C ALA A 197 4.64 -23.61 20.69
N ARG A 198 3.87 -24.70 20.88
CA ARG A 198 3.42 -25.57 19.79
C ARG A 198 2.28 -24.95 18.97
N ASN A 199 1.37 -24.20 19.60
CA ASN A 199 0.31 -23.46 18.92
C ASN A 199 0.88 -22.23 18.18
N GLU A 200 1.84 -21.52 18.77
CA GLU A 200 2.58 -20.41 18.14
C GLU A 200 3.36 -20.90 16.92
N ARG A 201 4.07 -22.03 17.02
CA ARG A 201 4.72 -22.70 15.87
C ARG A 201 3.74 -23.26 14.83
N ARG A 202 2.44 -23.27 15.12
CA ARG A 202 1.36 -23.60 14.18
C ARG A 202 0.79 -22.35 13.53
N ALA A 203 0.48 -21.31 14.32
CA ALA A 203 0.06 -20.01 13.81
C ALA A 203 1.14 -19.35 12.93
N ALA A 204 2.42 -19.62 13.20
CA ALA A 204 3.55 -19.25 12.33
C ALA A 204 3.71 -20.18 11.09
N LYS A 205 2.75 -21.07 10.79
CA LYS A 205 2.80 -22.06 9.70
C LYS A 205 1.45 -22.37 9.01
N GLU A 206 0.34 -21.83 9.47
CA GLU A 206 -1.02 -22.02 8.92
C GLU A 206 -1.71 -20.65 8.95
N ALA A 207 -2.30 -20.21 7.84
CA ALA A 207 -2.84 -18.85 7.73
C ALA A 207 -4.03 -18.62 8.68
N GLY A 208 -4.00 -17.50 9.41
CA GLY A 208 -5.07 -17.11 10.31
C GLY A 208 -6.38 -16.77 9.58
N TYR A 209 -7.50 -16.88 10.30
CA TYR A 209 -8.84 -16.57 9.77
C TYR A 209 -8.86 -15.22 9.04
N GLU A 210 -8.32 -14.16 9.65
CA GLU A 210 -8.27 -12.84 9.06
C GLU A 210 -7.50 -12.78 7.73
N GLN A 211 -6.32 -13.42 7.64
CA GLN A 211 -5.48 -13.43 6.43
C GLN A 211 -6.23 -14.04 5.23
N ILE A 212 -6.91 -15.17 5.46
CA ILE A 212 -7.71 -15.85 4.44
C ILE A 212 -8.91 -14.98 4.04
N HIS A 213 -9.64 -14.41 5.01
CA HIS A 213 -10.88 -13.69 4.75
C HIS A 213 -10.64 -12.30 4.14
N ARG A 214 -9.53 -11.62 4.46
CA ARG A 214 -9.12 -10.38 3.80
C ARG A 214 -8.66 -10.61 2.36
N ALA A 215 -7.97 -11.71 2.06
CA ALA A 215 -7.66 -12.08 0.68
C ALA A 215 -8.95 -12.34 -0.14
N LEU A 216 -9.87 -13.16 0.39
CA LEU A 216 -11.18 -13.43 -0.21
C LEU A 216 -12.01 -12.15 -0.46
N LEU A 217 -11.99 -11.22 0.50
CA LEU A 217 -12.74 -9.97 0.43
C LEU A 217 -12.35 -9.10 -0.79
N THR A 218 -11.13 -9.20 -1.30
CA THR A 218 -10.68 -8.40 -2.46
C THR A 218 -11.43 -8.71 -3.76
N GLY A 219 -11.89 -9.95 -3.97
CA GLY A 219 -12.74 -10.32 -5.10
C GLY A 219 -14.24 -10.33 -4.76
N LEU A 220 -14.59 -10.64 -3.51
CA LEU A 220 -15.97 -10.73 -3.02
C LEU A 220 -16.53 -9.39 -2.51
N ILE A 221 -15.83 -8.28 -2.71
CA ILE A 221 -16.19 -6.93 -2.23
C ILE A 221 -17.58 -6.44 -2.67
N ALA A 222 -18.10 -6.97 -3.78
CA ALA A 222 -19.45 -6.66 -4.28
C ALA A 222 -20.56 -7.51 -3.61
N ASN A 223 -20.20 -8.59 -2.91
CA ASN A 223 -21.10 -9.57 -2.30
C ASN A 223 -21.13 -9.46 -0.76
N VAL A 224 -20.66 -8.34 -0.20
CA VAL A 224 -20.79 -8.05 1.23
C VAL A 224 -22.20 -7.63 1.59
N GLY A 225 -22.62 -7.89 2.82
CA GLY A 225 -23.89 -7.41 3.35
C GLY A 225 -23.91 -7.27 4.87
N MET A 226 -24.68 -6.30 5.34
CA MET A 226 -24.99 -6.09 6.74
C MET A 226 -26.40 -6.60 7.03
N LYS A 227 -26.57 -7.33 8.14
CA LYS A 227 -27.87 -7.85 8.59
C LYS A 227 -28.85 -6.70 8.85
N SER A 228 -30.07 -6.81 8.32
CA SER A 228 -31.16 -5.85 8.58
C SER A 228 -31.56 -5.88 10.08
N PRO A 229 -31.79 -4.74 10.76
CA PRO A 229 -32.14 -4.72 12.18
C PRO A 229 -33.42 -5.51 12.49
N ASP A 230 -34.44 -5.31 11.67
CA ASP A 230 -35.82 -5.77 11.88
C ASP A 230 -36.10 -7.15 11.25
N GLY A 231 -35.06 -7.84 10.77
CA GLY A 231 -35.21 -8.88 9.75
C GLY A 231 -34.26 -10.08 9.83
N ASN A 232 -34.54 -11.03 8.94
CA ASN A 232 -33.69 -12.19 8.64
C ASN A 232 -32.99 -12.05 7.26
N ASP A 233 -33.16 -10.90 6.61
CA ASP A 233 -32.46 -10.44 5.42
C ASP A 233 -31.18 -9.67 5.78
N TYR A 234 -30.32 -9.54 4.77
CA TYR A 234 -29.11 -8.72 4.78
C TYR A 234 -29.28 -7.68 3.68
N THR A 235 -29.01 -6.43 4.01
CA THR A 235 -28.83 -5.37 3.02
C THR A 235 -27.42 -5.51 2.45
N GLY A 236 -27.34 -5.79 1.16
CA GLY A 236 -26.10 -5.94 0.40
C GLY A 236 -25.72 -4.68 -0.37
N ALA A 237 -24.59 -4.76 -1.07
CA ALA A 237 -24.13 -3.69 -1.96
C ALA A 237 -25.23 -3.24 -2.96
N ARG A 238 -25.26 -1.94 -3.25
CA ARG A 238 -26.19 -1.29 -4.19
C ARG A 238 -27.68 -1.43 -3.81
N GLY A 239 -27.98 -1.63 -2.53
CA GLY A 239 -29.35 -1.74 -2.02
C GLY A 239 -30.02 -3.10 -2.29
N SER A 240 -29.25 -4.11 -2.69
CA SER A 240 -29.73 -5.50 -2.77
C SER A 240 -30.18 -6.01 -1.40
N ARG A 241 -31.12 -6.96 -1.38
CA ARG A 241 -31.50 -7.69 -0.16
C ARG A 241 -31.42 -9.19 -0.39
N PHE A 242 -30.71 -9.90 0.47
CA PHE A 242 -30.52 -11.34 0.37
C PHE A 242 -30.69 -12.06 1.71
N HIS A 243 -30.89 -13.37 1.67
CA HIS A 243 -30.84 -14.23 2.86
C HIS A 243 -29.63 -15.16 2.80
N LEU A 244 -29.15 -15.65 3.95
CA LEU A 244 -28.15 -16.72 3.94
C LEU A 244 -28.80 -18.02 3.46
N PHE A 245 -28.08 -18.81 2.66
CA PHE A 245 -28.58 -20.10 2.19
C PHE A 245 -28.81 -21.07 3.36
N PRO A 246 -29.95 -21.81 3.44
CA PRO A 246 -30.29 -22.63 4.61
C PRO A 246 -29.28 -23.71 5.03
N ALA A 247 -28.39 -24.12 4.13
CA ALA A 247 -27.34 -25.11 4.40
C ALA A 247 -25.92 -24.50 4.59
N SER A 248 -25.83 -23.18 4.78
CA SER A 248 -24.64 -22.49 5.30
C SER A 248 -24.52 -22.70 6.81
N ALA A 249 -23.29 -22.83 7.33
CA ALA A 249 -23.03 -22.89 8.77
C ALA A 249 -23.60 -21.67 9.52
N LEU A 250 -23.56 -20.51 8.87
CA LEU A 250 -23.95 -19.22 9.43
C LEU A 250 -25.46 -18.97 9.44
N PHE A 251 -26.26 -19.84 8.80
CA PHE A 251 -27.72 -19.67 8.71
C PHE A 251 -28.41 -19.55 10.08
N LYS A 252 -27.88 -20.25 11.10
CA LYS A 252 -28.33 -20.13 12.50
C LYS A 252 -27.68 -18.96 13.23
N ALA A 253 -26.36 -18.75 13.04
CA ALA A 253 -25.57 -17.76 13.77
C ALA A 253 -25.91 -16.30 13.40
N LYS A 254 -26.23 -16.04 12.12
CA LYS A 254 -26.67 -14.74 11.58
C LYS A 254 -25.85 -13.54 12.08
N PRO A 255 -24.52 -13.50 11.80
CA PRO A 255 -23.63 -12.41 12.24
C PRO A 255 -24.06 -11.05 11.66
N LYS A 256 -23.55 -9.96 12.23
CA LYS A 256 -23.90 -8.59 11.79
C LYS A 256 -23.44 -8.30 10.36
N TRP A 257 -22.29 -8.84 9.95
CA TRP A 257 -21.65 -8.63 8.66
C TRP A 257 -21.21 -9.95 8.04
N VAL A 258 -21.40 -10.08 6.73
CA VAL A 258 -20.97 -11.24 5.93
C VAL A 258 -20.36 -10.82 4.59
N MET A 259 -19.57 -11.72 4.01
CA MET A 259 -19.36 -11.81 2.56
C MET A 259 -19.83 -13.18 2.05
N ALA A 260 -20.13 -13.28 0.75
CA ALA A 260 -20.54 -14.51 0.09
C ALA A 260 -19.81 -14.72 -1.24
N ALA A 261 -19.54 -15.98 -1.61
CA ALA A 261 -18.94 -16.30 -2.90
C ALA A 261 -19.86 -15.88 -4.06
N GLU A 262 -21.15 -16.17 -3.93
CA GLU A 262 -22.18 -15.90 -4.92
C GLU A 262 -23.50 -15.45 -4.28
N LEU A 263 -24.29 -14.68 -5.03
CA LEU A 263 -25.68 -14.33 -4.71
C LEU A 263 -26.55 -14.93 -5.82
N VAL A 264 -27.38 -15.92 -5.49
CA VAL A 264 -28.18 -16.69 -6.45
C VAL A 264 -29.67 -16.50 -6.18
N GLU A 265 -30.41 -16.06 -7.19
CA GLU A 265 -31.86 -15.89 -7.10
C GLU A 265 -32.60 -17.18 -7.43
N THR A 266 -33.56 -17.56 -6.58
CA THR A 266 -34.42 -18.75 -6.75
C THR A 266 -35.87 -18.42 -6.36
N THR A 267 -36.30 -18.74 -5.14
CA THR A 267 -37.53 -18.19 -4.54
C THR A 267 -37.28 -16.83 -3.89
N LYS A 268 -36.02 -16.54 -3.57
CA LYS A 268 -35.46 -15.27 -3.09
C LYS A 268 -33.99 -15.19 -3.53
N LEU A 269 -33.35 -14.04 -3.36
CA LEU A 269 -31.90 -13.90 -3.48
C LEU A 269 -31.21 -14.54 -2.25
N TYR A 270 -30.37 -15.55 -2.48
CA TYR A 270 -29.62 -16.26 -1.44
C TYR A 270 -28.11 -16.11 -1.61
N ALA A 271 -27.44 -15.72 -0.52
CA ALA A 271 -25.99 -15.79 -0.38
C ALA A 271 -25.54 -17.22 -0.11
N ARG A 272 -24.61 -17.72 -0.92
CA ARG A 272 -24.01 -19.06 -0.83
C ARG A 272 -22.49 -18.97 -0.67
N ASP A 273 -21.94 -19.97 0.02
CA ASP A 273 -20.61 -20.01 0.62
C ASP A 273 -20.25 -18.68 1.31
N VAL A 274 -20.72 -18.57 2.56
CA VAL A 274 -20.75 -17.35 3.36
C VAL A 274 -19.66 -17.39 4.44
N ALA A 275 -19.15 -16.24 4.83
CA ALA A 275 -18.38 -16.11 6.08
C ALA A 275 -18.66 -14.80 6.81
N ALA A 276 -18.42 -14.81 8.12
CA ALA A 276 -18.45 -13.62 8.95
C ALA A 276 -17.21 -12.74 8.67
N ILE A 277 -17.40 -11.44 8.56
CA ILE A 277 -16.32 -10.46 8.37
C ILE A 277 -16.42 -9.30 9.36
N GLN A 278 -15.30 -8.63 9.61
CA GLN A 278 -15.27 -7.33 10.28
C GLN A 278 -15.41 -6.23 9.22
N PRO A 279 -16.26 -5.19 9.40
CA PRO A 279 -16.42 -4.13 8.42
C PRO A 279 -15.14 -3.32 8.17
N GLU A 280 -14.25 -3.21 9.16
CA GLU A 280 -12.97 -2.51 9.07
C GLU A 280 -12.08 -3.07 7.94
N TRP A 281 -12.17 -4.38 7.65
CA TRP A 281 -11.45 -5.03 6.55
C TRP A 281 -11.85 -4.49 5.17
N ILE A 282 -13.07 -3.97 5.01
CA ILE A 282 -13.57 -3.38 3.75
C ILE A 282 -12.78 -2.12 3.39
N GLU A 283 -12.54 -1.26 4.38
CA GLU A 283 -11.74 -0.05 4.20
C GLU A 283 -10.27 -0.39 3.92
N GLN A 284 -9.71 -1.38 4.62
CA GLN A 284 -8.30 -1.78 4.52
C GLN A 284 -7.94 -2.47 3.20
N GLU A 285 -8.87 -3.23 2.59
CA GLU A 285 -8.63 -3.94 1.34
C GLU A 285 -9.16 -3.22 0.10
N ALA A 286 -10.12 -2.29 0.24
CA ALA A 286 -10.72 -1.53 -0.85
C ALA A 286 -10.86 -0.01 -0.58
N PRO A 287 -9.80 0.70 -0.15
CA PRO A 287 -9.87 2.14 0.18
C PRO A 287 -10.23 3.03 -1.03
N HIS A 288 -10.06 2.51 -2.25
CA HIS A 288 -10.43 3.17 -3.51
C HIS A 288 -11.90 2.98 -3.93
N LEU A 289 -12.66 2.10 -3.24
CA LEU A 289 -14.09 1.87 -3.50
C LEU A 289 -15.01 2.49 -2.44
N VAL A 290 -14.48 2.78 -1.24
CA VAL A 290 -15.24 3.45 -0.19
C VAL A 290 -15.39 4.96 -0.47
N ARG A 291 -16.41 5.57 0.14
CA ARG A 291 -16.65 7.01 0.16
C ARG A 291 -16.73 7.51 1.59
N TYR A 292 -15.88 8.49 1.89
CA TYR A 292 -15.81 9.22 3.15
C TYR A 292 -16.81 10.37 3.12
N HIS A 293 -17.54 10.57 4.22
CA HIS A 293 -18.49 11.66 4.41
C HIS A 293 -18.20 12.30 5.76
N TYR A 294 -17.97 13.60 5.80
CA TYR A 294 -17.67 14.35 7.02
C TYR A 294 -18.89 15.18 7.43
N PHE A 295 -19.19 15.21 8.73
CA PHE A 295 -20.35 15.88 9.30
C PHE A 295 -20.08 16.25 10.77
N GLU A 296 -20.90 17.14 11.34
CA GLU A 296 -20.72 17.67 12.70
C GLU A 296 -19.27 18.13 13.00
N PRO A 297 -18.66 19.01 12.18
CA PRO A 297 -17.38 19.61 12.52
C PRO A 297 -17.57 20.56 13.71
N HIS A 298 -16.73 20.42 14.73
CA HIS A 298 -16.81 21.18 15.97
C HIS A 298 -15.43 21.28 16.64
N TRP A 299 -15.27 22.25 17.52
CA TRP A 299 -14.08 22.39 18.35
C TRP A 299 -14.09 21.35 19.49
N GLU A 300 -13.11 20.44 19.53
CA GLU A 300 -12.96 19.52 20.68
C GLU A 300 -11.91 20.08 21.66
N GLN A 301 -12.38 20.80 22.69
CA GLN A 301 -11.54 21.48 23.68
C GLN A 301 -10.42 20.59 24.26
N LYS A 302 -10.73 19.31 24.53
CA LYS A 302 -9.78 18.31 25.07
C LYS A 302 -8.66 17.92 24.10
N ARG A 303 -8.86 18.11 22.80
CA ARG A 303 -7.81 17.93 21.78
C ARG A 303 -7.16 19.23 21.39
N GLY A 304 -7.84 20.37 21.54
CA GLY A 304 -7.37 21.65 20.99
C GLY A 304 -7.27 21.62 19.46
N GLU A 305 -8.22 20.94 18.81
CA GLU A 305 -8.36 20.90 17.34
C GLU A 305 -9.83 20.87 16.94
N VAL A 306 -10.14 21.27 15.70
CA VAL A 306 -11.47 21.05 15.13
C VAL A 306 -11.55 19.60 14.64
N VAL A 307 -12.54 18.89 15.15
CA VAL A 307 -12.80 17.47 14.89
C VAL A 307 -14.13 17.35 14.14
N ALA A 308 -14.18 16.48 13.15
CA ALA A 308 -15.42 16.11 12.47
C ALA A 308 -15.73 14.62 12.68
N SER A 309 -17.00 14.28 12.50
CA SER A 309 -17.45 12.90 12.40
C SER A 309 -17.32 12.41 10.98
N GLU A 310 -16.57 11.33 10.78
CA GLU A 310 -16.42 10.65 9.50
C GLU A 310 -17.31 9.41 9.43
N ARG A 311 -18.03 9.26 8.32
CA ARG A 311 -18.79 8.05 7.96
C ARG A 311 -18.21 7.45 6.69
N VAL A 312 -17.76 6.19 6.77
CA VAL A 312 -17.21 5.43 5.64
C VAL A 312 -18.31 4.57 5.04
N THR A 313 -18.52 4.66 3.73
CA THR A 313 -19.58 3.93 3.00
C THR A 313 -19.02 3.13 1.82
N LEU A 314 -19.55 1.93 1.57
CA LEU A 314 -19.26 1.13 0.37
C LEU A 314 -20.57 0.79 -0.34
N TYR A 315 -20.73 1.22 -1.60
CA TYR A 315 -21.89 0.89 -2.44
C TYR A 315 -23.27 1.11 -1.76
N GLY A 316 -23.38 2.11 -0.89
CA GLY A 316 -24.60 2.42 -0.12
C GLY A 316 -24.71 1.75 1.26
N LEU A 317 -23.83 0.81 1.59
CA LEU A 317 -23.69 0.28 2.96
C LEU A 317 -22.83 1.22 3.81
N THR A 318 -23.23 1.46 5.06
CA THR A 318 -22.42 2.19 6.04
C THR A 318 -21.45 1.22 6.71
N VAL A 319 -20.18 1.30 6.34
CA VAL A 319 -19.10 0.44 6.85
C VAL A 319 -18.69 0.90 8.25
N LEU A 320 -18.31 2.17 8.39
CA LEU A 320 -18.08 2.84 9.66
C LEU A 320 -19.09 3.98 9.81
N PRO A 321 -19.93 4.00 10.86
CA PRO A 321 -20.99 5.02 11.00
C PRO A 321 -20.48 6.37 11.51
N ARG A 322 -19.45 6.37 12.36
CA ARG A 322 -18.87 7.56 13.00
C ARG A 322 -17.45 7.26 13.48
N ARG A 323 -16.44 7.95 12.94
CA ARG A 323 -15.04 7.97 13.40
C ARG A 323 -14.63 9.44 13.62
N PRO A 324 -14.09 9.84 14.79
CA PRO A 324 -13.65 11.22 14.98
C PRO A 324 -12.31 11.46 14.27
N VAL A 325 -12.26 12.46 13.38
CA VAL A 325 -11.08 12.80 12.57
C VAL A 325 -10.71 14.27 12.68
N ALA A 326 -9.41 14.59 12.58
CA ALA A 326 -8.91 15.97 12.60
C ALA A 326 -9.33 16.71 11.32
N TYR A 327 -10.22 17.69 11.44
CA TYR A 327 -10.94 18.27 10.30
C TYR A 327 -10.14 19.32 9.53
N GLY A 328 -9.16 19.96 10.17
CA GLY A 328 -8.38 21.07 9.58
C GLY A 328 -7.48 20.71 8.40
N ARG A 329 -7.35 19.43 8.04
CA ARG A 329 -6.74 18.95 6.77
C ARG A 329 -7.77 18.48 5.74
N ILE A 330 -9.04 18.40 6.11
CA ILE A 330 -10.16 17.90 5.28
C ILE A 330 -10.91 19.08 4.65
N ALA A 331 -11.29 20.07 5.46
CA ALA A 331 -11.88 21.33 5.01
C ALA A 331 -11.19 22.49 5.77
N PRO A 332 -10.01 22.95 5.31
CA PRO A 332 -9.17 23.85 6.10
C PRO A 332 -9.78 25.23 6.36
N GLU A 333 -10.68 25.70 5.48
CA GLU A 333 -11.37 26.99 5.59
C GLU A 333 -12.48 26.92 6.65
N GLU A 334 -13.40 25.95 6.54
CA GLU A 334 -14.48 25.70 7.50
C GLU A 334 -13.94 25.37 8.90
N ALA A 335 -12.89 24.53 8.97
CA ALA A 335 -12.21 24.23 10.24
C ALA A 335 -11.53 25.47 10.85
N ARG A 336 -11.04 26.41 10.02
CA ARG A 336 -10.48 27.68 10.50
C ARG A 336 -11.56 28.61 11.02
N GLU A 337 -12.72 28.71 10.36
CA GLU A 337 -13.85 29.50 10.88
C GLU A 337 -14.30 28.98 12.25
N ILE A 338 -14.50 27.65 12.38
CA ILE A 338 -14.88 27.01 13.65
C ILE A 338 -13.82 27.24 14.73
N PHE A 339 -12.52 27.17 14.38
CA PHE A 339 -11.44 27.50 15.30
C PHE A 339 -11.51 28.95 15.78
N ILE A 340 -11.73 29.92 14.89
CA ILE A 340 -11.82 31.32 15.29
C ILE A 340 -13.04 31.55 16.20
N ARG A 341 -14.23 31.09 15.78
CA ARG A 341 -15.48 31.31 16.54
C ARG A 341 -15.45 30.63 17.91
N SER A 342 -15.20 29.32 17.98
CA SER A 342 -15.22 28.59 19.25
C SER A 342 -13.97 28.82 20.11
N ALA A 343 -12.76 28.68 19.55
CA ALA A 343 -11.54 28.70 20.35
C ALA A 343 -11.10 30.13 20.72
N LEU A 344 -11.20 31.09 19.79
CA LEU A 344 -10.60 32.42 19.96
C LEU A 344 -11.60 33.52 20.35
N VAL A 345 -12.84 33.48 19.85
CA VAL A 345 -13.89 34.45 20.19
C VAL A 345 -14.62 34.01 21.46
N ALA A 346 -15.23 32.82 21.47
CA ALA A 346 -15.89 32.25 22.65
C ALA A 346 -14.92 31.76 23.75
N GLN A 347 -13.60 31.83 23.50
CA GLN A 347 -12.53 31.50 24.46
C GLN A 347 -12.58 30.06 25.02
N GLU A 348 -13.11 29.09 24.27
CA GLU A 348 -13.27 27.69 24.69
C GLU A 348 -11.95 26.89 24.75
N VAL A 349 -10.90 27.38 25.41
CA VAL A 349 -9.61 26.67 25.47
C VAL A 349 -8.95 26.76 26.84
N ALA A 350 -8.65 25.59 27.42
CA ALA A 350 -7.93 25.47 28.69
C ALA A 350 -6.42 25.71 28.54
N ASP A 351 -5.79 25.13 27.50
CA ASP A 351 -4.32 24.98 27.43
C ASP A 351 -3.63 25.86 26.36
N PHE A 352 -4.37 26.69 25.61
CA PHE A 352 -3.82 27.50 24.51
C PHE A 352 -3.15 28.80 25.00
N ASN A 353 -1.97 28.65 25.60
CA ASN A 353 -1.19 29.74 26.21
C ASN A 353 -0.40 30.61 25.20
N ALA A 354 -0.97 30.88 24.02
CA ALA A 354 -0.32 31.74 23.02
C ALA A 354 -0.24 33.20 23.53
N PRO A 355 0.92 33.89 23.47
CA PRO A 355 1.09 35.21 24.09
C PRO A 355 0.09 36.28 23.63
N PHE A 356 -0.29 36.27 22.33
CA PHE A 356 -1.31 37.18 21.80
C PHE A 356 -2.69 36.90 22.40
N PHE A 357 -3.03 35.63 22.63
CA PHE A 357 -4.34 35.23 23.13
C PHE A 357 -4.48 35.56 24.62
N VAL A 358 -3.44 35.30 25.42
CA VAL A 358 -3.39 35.70 26.84
C VAL A 358 -3.50 37.23 26.98
N HIS A 359 -2.86 38.00 26.09
CA HIS A 359 -3.03 39.45 26.03
C HIS A 359 -4.47 39.87 25.68
N ASN A 360 -5.06 39.28 24.63
CA ASN A 360 -6.44 39.57 24.21
C ASN A 360 -7.46 39.22 25.29
N GLN A 361 -7.35 38.06 25.95
CA GLN A 361 -8.20 37.69 27.10
C GLN A 361 -8.15 38.73 28.22
N LYS A 362 -6.95 39.23 28.53
CA LYS A 362 -6.77 40.28 29.54
C LYS A 362 -7.46 41.58 29.10
N LEU A 363 -7.24 42.01 27.86
CA LEU A 363 -7.84 43.24 27.32
C LEU A 363 -9.38 43.20 27.32
N ILE A 364 -9.98 42.06 26.93
CA ILE A 364 -11.44 41.84 26.96
C ILE A 364 -11.98 41.98 28.40
N ARG A 365 -11.29 41.41 29.40
CA ARG A 365 -11.68 41.55 30.82
C ARG A 365 -11.56 42.99 31.33
N GLU A 366 -10.48 43.69 30.98
CA GLU A 366 -10.28 45.10 31.35
C GLU A 366 -11.35 46.01 30.72
N ILE A 367 -11.78 45.75 29.48
CA ILE A 367 -12.89 46.48 28.83
C ILE A 367 -14.22 46.17 29.52
N ALA A 368 -14.57 44.90 29.74
CA ALA A 368 -15.83 44.53 30.40
C ALA A 368 -15.95 45.09 31.84
N GLU A 369 -14.82 45.17 32.57
CA GLU A 369 -14.77 45.87 33.86
C GLU A 369 -15.05 47.38 33.73
N LEU A 370 -14.55 48.04 32.68
CA LEU A 370 -14.79 49.46 32.41
C LEU A 370 -16.24 49.73 32.00
N GLU A 371 -16.87 48.85 31.21
CA GLU A 371 -18.30 48.91 30.88
C GLU A 371 -19.18 48.86 32.13
N HIS A 372 -18.92 47.89 33.01
CA HIS A 372 -19.66 47.76 34.27
C HIS A 372 -19.46 48.98 35.20
N LYS A 373 -18.24 49.55 35.24
CA LYS A 373 -17.93 50.76 36.04
C LYS A 373 -18.54 52.04 35.46
N SER A 374 -18.59 52.17 34.14
CA SER A 374 -19.12 53.35 33.43
C SER A 374 -20.62 53.27 33.11
N ARG A 375 -21.24 52.10 33.26
CA ARG A 375 -22.63 51.77 32.89
C ARG A 375 -22.94 52.03 31.41
N ARG A 376 -21.96 51.76 30.54
CA ARG A 376 -22.09 51.84 29.09
C ARG A 376 -21.73 50.48 28.49
N GLN A 377 -22.62 49.91 27.68
CA GLN A 377 -22.57 48.51 27.24
C GLN A 377 -22.17 48.38 25.74
N ASP A 378 -21.51 49.41 25.22
CA ASP A 378 -21.12 49.55 23.81
C ASP A 378 -19.64 49.99 23.68
N VAL A 379 -18.78 49.41 24.53
CA VAL A 379 -17.31 49.62 24.52
C VAL A 379 -16.58 48.33 24.13
N LEU A 380 -17.09 47.16 24.51
CA LEU A 380 -16.66 45.88 23.97
C LEU A 380 -17.28 45.69 22.58
N VAL A 381 -16.44 45.31 21.60
CA VAL A 381 -16.90 44.98 20.25
C VAL A 381 -17.54 43.59 20.21
N ASP A 382 -18.51 43.39 19.32
CA ASP A 382 -19.26 42.14 19.22
C ASP A 382 -18.42 40.95 18.71
N GLU A 383 -19.01 39.75 18.78
CA GLU A 383 -18.36 38.50 18.37
C GLU A 383 -17.97 38.48 16.88
N GLU A 384 -18.68 39.20 16.00
CA GLU A 384 -18.36 39.24 14.57
C GLU A 384 -17.20 40.21 14.29
N ALA A 385 -17.11 41.31 15.03
CA ALA A 385 -15.96 42.20 15.02
C ALA A 385 -14.70 41.52 15.61
N LEU A 386 -14.85 40.69 16.65
CA LEU A 386 -13.77 39.83 17.15
C LEU A 386 -13.38 38.75 16.13
N PHE A 387 -14.36 38.12 15.47
CA PHE A 387 -14.13 37.17 14.39
C PHE A 387 -13.33 37.83 13.24
N ALA A 388 -13.79 38.97 12.72
CA ALA A 388 -13.13 39.73 11.67
C ALA A 388 -11.72 40.21 12.07
N PHE A 389 -11.51 40.58 13.34
CA PHE A 389 -10.19 40.92 13.87
C PHE A 389 -9.22 39.75 13.75
N TYR A 390 -9.65 38.53 14.09
CA TYR A 390 -8.84 37.32 13.98
C TYR A 390 -8.70 36.83 12.54
N ASP A 391 -9.78 36.86 11.75
CA ASP A 391 -9.78 36.44 10.34
C ASP A 391 -8.77 37.23 9.50
N ALA A 392 -8.75 38.56 9.64
CA ALA A 392 -7.80 39.44 8.95
C ALA A 392 -6.32 39.24 9.37
N ARG A 393 -6.04 38.40 10.37
CA ARG A 393 -4.70 38.22 10.97
C ARG A 393 -4.21 36.76 10.98
N LEU A 394 -5.11 35.78 10.89
CA LEU A 394 -4.76 34.36 10.96
C LEU A 394 -4.57 33.74 9.58
N PRO A 395 -3.53 32.89 9.38
CA PRO A 395 -3.28 32.20 8.11
C PRO A 395 -4.50 31.44 7.60
N LYS A 396 -4.68 31.37 6.28
CA LYS A 396 -5.91 30.89 5.60
C LYS A 396 -6.33 29.44 5.90
N ALA A 397 -5.39 28.61 6.37
CA ALA A 397 -5.71 27.32 6.98
C ALA A 397 -5.08 27.23 8.37
N VAL A 398 -5.82 26.68 9.35
CA VAL A 398 -5.33 26.44 10.72
C VAL A 398 -5.69 25.03 11.14
N PHE A 399 -4.70 24.25 11.61
CA PHE A 399 -4.90 22.88 12.07
C PHE A 399 -3.83 22.45 13.07
N LYS A 400 -4.06 21.31 13.74
CA LYS A 400 -3.12 20.76 14.71
C LYS A 400 -2.07 19.86 14.04
N GLU A 401 -0.82 19.97 14.46
CA GLU A 401 0.30 19.16 13.97
C GLU A 401 1.28 18.91 15.11
N ARG A 402 1.67 17.63 15.33
CA ARG A 402 2.63 17.20 16.38
C ARG A 402 2.31 17.57 17.84
N GLY A 403 1.15 18.19 18.10
CA GLY A 403 0.75 18.68 19.42
C GLY A 403 0.40 20.17 19.42
N GLU A 404 0.85 20.93 18.42
CA GLU A 404 0.74 22.39 18.35
C GLU A 404 -0.32 22.83 17.32
N ILE A 405 -0.94 23.98 17.54
CA ILE A 405 -1.83 24.62 16.56
C ILE A 405 -0.98 25.47 15.63
N VAL A 406 -1.08 25.19 14.32
CA VAL A 406 -0.21 25.78 13.29
C VAL A 406 -1.02 26.28 12.10
N GLY A 407 -0.55 27.37 11.49
CA GLY A 407 -1.18 28.00 10.32
C GLY A 407 -0.49 27.66 8.99
N GLN A 408 -1.21 27.79 7.88
CA GLN A 408 -0.69 27.79 6.51
C GLN A 408 -1.20 29.07 5.80
N ALA A 409 -0.29 29.77 5.13
CA ALA A 409 -0.60 30.98 4.37
C ALA A 409 -1.11 30.65 2.95
N GLU A 410 -1.67 31.66 2.28
CA GLU A 410 -2.33 31.54 0.98
C GLU A 410 -1.37 31.15 -0.18
N ASN A 411 -0.07 31.40 0.01
CA ASN A 411 0.98 30.71 -0.74
C ASN A 411 1.44 29.48 0.05
N GLY A 412 1.41 28.31 -0.59
CA GLY A 412 1.70 27.00 0.00
C GLY A 412 3.14 26.85 0.52
N GLN A 413 3.40 27.39 1.70
CA GLN A 413 4.69 27.34 2.37
C GLN A 413 4.53 27.28 3.90
N ARG A 414 3.95 26.16 4.38
CA ARG A 414 4.72 25.42 5.39
C ARG A 414 5.84 24.68 4.67
N SER A 415 6.99 24.61 5.32
CA SER A 415 7.95 23.55 5.06
C SER A 415 7.29 22.20 5.33
N SER A 416 7.11 21.40 4.29
CA SER A 416 7.29 19.96 4.41
C SER A 416 8.67 19.67 4.99
N GLU A 417 8.91 18.46 5.53
CA GLU A 417 10.22 18.09 6.10
C GLU A 417 11.30 17.79 5.06
N THR A 418 11.38 18.63 4.03
CA THR A 418 12.62 19.10 3.42
C THR A 418 12.28 20.42 2.71
N PRO A 419 12.83 21.58 3.10
CA PRO A 419 12.53 22.85 2.46
C PRO A 419 13.26 22.94 1.11
N PHE A 420 12.71 22.27 0.09
CA PHE A 420 13.23 22.31 -1.27
C PHE A 420 13.12 23.74 -1.83
N ARG A 421 14.27 24.42 -1.86
CA ARG A 421 14.46 25.74 -2.45
C ARG A 421 15.16 25.56 -3.80
N ALA A 422 14.62 26.18 -4.84
CA ALA A 422 15.18 26.10 -6.19
C ALA A 422 16.65 26.58 -6.23
N GLU A 423 16.96 27.55 -5.37
CA GLU A 423 18.27 28.11 -5.09
C GLU A 423 19.30 27.04 -4.68
N CYS A 424 18.88 25.94 -4.04
CA CYS A 424 19.76 24.82 -3.69
C CYS A 424 20.29 24.06 -4.92
N LEU A 425 19.66 24.21 -6.09
CA LEU A 425 20.12 23.63 -7.34
C LEU A 425 20.96 24.61 -8.20
N ALA A 426 21.06 25.88 -7.81
CA ALA A 426 21.67 26.93 -8.64
C ALA A 426 23.17 26.66 -8.94
N PRO A 427 23.57 26.54 -10.22
CA PRO A 427 24.98 26.56 -10.59
C PRO A 427 25.62 27.92 -10.31
N LYS A 428 26.94 27.95 -10.05
CA LYS A 428 27.67 29.21 -9.82
C LYS A 428 27.47 30.18 -11.00
N GLY A 429 27.03 31.41 -10.71
CA GLY A 429 26.76 32.45 -11.72
C GLY A 429 25.35 32.41 -12.32
N PHE A 430 24.43 31.62 -11.76
CA PHE A 430 23.02 31.56 -12.15
C PHE A 430 22.11 31.79 -10.93
N ALA A 431 20.95 32.40 -11.15
CA ALA A 431 19.86 32.48 -10.17
C ALA A 431 18.81 31.41 -10.50
N ALA A 432 18.42 30.60 -9.53
CA ALA A 432 17.39 29.58 -9.69
C ALA A 432 16.13 29.94 -8.89
N ARG A 433 14.95 29.84 -9.50
CA ARG A 433 13.65 30.01 -8.83
C ARG A 433 12.57 29.12 -9.45
N GLN A 434 11.49 28.89 -8.72
CA GLN A 434 10.30 28.25 -9.28
C GLN A 434 9.73 29.09 -10.44
N MET A 435 9.20 28.42 -11.44
CA MET A 435 8.51 29.00 -12.60
C MET A 435 7.01 29.06 -12.34
N THR A 436 6.40 30.12 -12.82
CA THR A 436 4.97 30.42 -12.70
C THR A 436 4.32 30.50 -14.08
N ALA A 437 3.00 30.67 -14.15
CA ALA A 437 2.33 30.93 -15.42
C ALA A 437 2.84 32.20 -16.13
N ALA A 438 3.37 33.19 -15.40
CA ALA A 438 3.98 34.38 -15.97
C ALA A 438 5.34 34.12 -16.64
N ASP A 439 5.98 32.99 -16.37
CA ASP A 439 7.26 32.58 -16.98
C ASP A 439 7.08 31.78 -18.28
N LEU A 440 5.84 31.55 -18.72
CA LEU A 440 5.49 30.71 -19.86
C LEU A 440 6.11 31.19 -21.18
N ASP A 441 6.22 32.52 -21.39
CA ASP A 441 6.88 33.09 -22.57
C ASP A 441 8.39 32.78 -22.60
N ALA A 442 9.08 32.92 -21.46
CA ALA A 442 10.49 32.60 -21.33
C ALA A 442 10.73 31.10 -21.52
N LEU A 443 9.86 30.25 -20.96
CA LEU A 443 9.91 28.80 -21.14
C LEU A 443 9.67 28.41 -22.61
N TYR A 444 8.69 29.03 -23.28
CA TYR A 444 8.40 28.78 -24.69
C TYR A 444 9.58 29.17 -25.59
N GLY A 445 10.22 30.31 -25.35
CA GLY A 445 11.44 30.73 -26.04
C GLY A 445 12.63 29.77 -25.81
N LEU A 446 12.84 29.33 -24.56
CA LEU A 446 13.85 28.32 -24.22
C LEU A 446 13.61 27.01 -25.00
N CYS A 447 12.37 26.51 -25.01
CA CYS A 447 11.98 25.30 -25.71
C CYS A 447 12.09 25.45 -27.24
N GLN A 448 11.80 26.63 -27.79
CA GLN A 448 12.03 26.94 -29.22
C GLN A 448 13.52 26.91 -29.61
N SER A 449 14.46 27.15 -28.67
CA SER A 449 15.89 27.00 -28.95
C SER A 449 16.32 25.54 -29.22
N GLN A 450 15.49 24.56 -28.79
CA GLN A 450 15.75 23.12 -28.88
C GLN A 450 14.65 22.40 -29.71
N PRO A 451 14.48 22.73 -31.00
CA PRO A 451 13.44 22.12 -31.84
C PRO A 451 13.64 20.60 -32.01
N ASP A 452 14.88 20.13 -31.89
CA ASP A 452 15.25 18.73 -32.06
C ASP A 452 14.67 17.84 -30.95
N TYR A 453 14.55 18.35 -29.71
CA TYR A 453 13.90 17.63 -28.60
C TYR A 453 12.44 17.28 -28.90
N TYR A 454 11.68 18.26 -29.41
CA TYR A 454 10.27 18.08 -29.76
C TYR A 454 10.10 17.26 -31.05
N ARG A 455 11.02 17.38 -32.02
CA ARG A 455 11.05 16.48 -33.18
C ARG A 455 11.28 15.02 -32.77
N HIS A 456 12.17 14.76 -31.81
CA HIS A 456 12.39 13.42 -31.27
C HIS A 456 11.21 12.88 -30.46
N LEU A 457 10.33 13.72 -29.91
CA LEU A 457 9.09 13.28 -29.24
C LEU A 457 7.93 13.02 -30.21
N GLY A 458 8.03 13.44 -31.47
CA GLY A 458 6.95 13.33 -32.46
C GLY A 458 5.82 14.37 -32.32
N GLU A 459 5.89 15.27 -31.34
CA GLU A 459 4.81 16.21 -31.01
C GLU A 459 5.20 17.69 -31.19
N PRO A 460 4.30 18.54 -31.72
CA PRO A 460 4.58 19.96 -31.92
C PRO A 460 4.65 20.75 -30.60
N LEU A 461 5.61 21.67 -30.52
CA LEU A 461 5.77 22.58 -29.38
C LEU A 461 4.68 23.67 -29.38
N THR A 462 3.68 23.53 -28.51
CA THR A 462 2.62 24.52 -28.31
C THR A 462 2.68 25.18 -26.92
N ARG A 463 2.24 26.44 -26.84
CA ARG A 463 2.13 27.19 -25.57
C ARG A 463 1.18 26.50 -24.59
N GLU A 464 0.07 25.96 -25.09
CA GLU A 464 -0.86 25.16 -24.30
C GLU A 464 -0.22 23.92 -23.70
N LYS A 465 0.60 23.17 -24.47
CA LYS A 465 1.28 21.99 -23.95
C LYS A 465 2.20 22.34 -22.78
N LEU A 466 2.98 23.42 -22.90
CA LEU A 466 3.83 23.91 -21.79
C LEU A 466 3.01 24.37 -20.57
N ALA A 467 1.89 25.08 -20.79
CA ALA A 467 1.00 25.50 -19.70
C ALA A 467 0.37 24.29 -18.97
N ARG A 468 0.04 23.22 -19.72
CA ARG A 468 -0.37 21.92 -19.18
C ARG A 468 0.80 21.24 -18.44
N SER A 469 2.03 21.25 -18.96
CA SER A 469 3.21 20.71 -18.25
C SER A 469 3.48 21.40 -16.90
N LEU A 470 3.27 22.72 -16.79
CA LEU A 470 3.39 23.45 -15.51
C LEU A 470 2.34 23.00 -14.46
N THR A 471 1.19 22.47 -14.88
CA THR A 471 0.01 22.23 -14.03
C THR A 471 -0.34 20.75 -13.80
N ALA A 472 -0.18 19.92 -14.82
CA ALA A 472 -0.47 18.49 -14.79
C ALA A 472 0.43 17.69 -13.83
N LEU A 473 -0.07 16.54 -13.39
CA LEU A 473 0.60 15.59 -12.50
C LEU A 473 0.44 14.17 -13.05
N PRO A 474 1.47 13.31 -12.95
CA PRO A 474 1.30 11.87 -13.14
C PRO A 474 0.24 11.29 -12.17
N PRO A 475 -0.41 10.16 -12.51
CA PRO A 475 -1.26 9.45 -11.57
C PRO A 475 -0.50 9.15 -10.27
N GLN A 476 -1.13 9.36 -9.11
CA GLN A 476 -0.54 9.16 -7.77
C GLN A 476 0.49 10.23 -7.31
N ALA A 477 0.93 11.16 -8.17
CA ALA A 477 1.88 12.21 -7.77
C ALA A 477 1.19 13.36 -6.99
N CYS A 478 1.77 13.78 -5.86
CA CYS A 478 1.32 14.93 -5.07
C CYS A 478 1.75 16.27 -5.71
N ARG A 479 0.86 17.28 -5.72
CA ARG A 479 1.18 18.61 -6.29
C ARG A 479 2.35 19.30 -5.60
N GLU A 480 2.44 19.14 -4.29
CA GLU A 480 3.47 19.74 -3.43
C GLU A 480 4.89 19.25 -3.75
N ASN A 481 5.02 18.03 -4.28
CA ASN A 481 6.29 17.41 -4.63
C ASN A 481 6.77 17.77 -6.04
N LYS A 482 5.90 18.35 -6.88
CA LYS A 482 6.23 18.76 -8.25
C LYS A 482 6.79 20.16 -8.25
N HIS A 483 7.98 20.31 -8.81
CA HIS A 483 8.65 21.59 -8.98
C HIS A 483 9.06 21.81 -10.43
N PHE A 484 8.94 23.05 -10.87
CA PHE A 484 9.33 23.46 -12.21
C PHE A 484 10.19 24.71 -12.07
N ILE A 485 11.47 24.60 -12.42
CA ILE A 485 12.53 25.49 -11.95
C ILE A 485 13.24 26.08 -13.15
N GLY A 486 13.35 27.41 -13.19
CA GLY A 486 14.16 28.09 -14.18
C GLY A 486 15.52 28.48 -13.60
N PHE A 487 16.51 28.55 -14.48
CA PHE A 487 17.87 29.02 -14.16
C PHE A 487 18.18 30.22 -15.04
N TRP A 488 18.27 31.40 -14.44
CA TRP A 488 18.49 32.67 -15.12
C TRP A 488 19.93 33.16 -14.99
N GLN A 489 20.41 33.83 -16.02
CA GLN A 489 21.68 34.55 -16.05
C GLN A 489 21.48 35.88 -16.77
N GLN A 490 21.89 36.99 -16.14
CA GLN A 490 21.72 38.34 -16.68
C GLN A 490 20.27 38.63 -17.14
N GLY A 491 19.28 38.18 -16.35
CA GLY A 491 17.84 38.33 -16.65
C GLY A 491 17.28 37.35 -17.70
N SER A 492 18.11 36.66 -18.48
CA SER A 492 17.69 35.67 -19.48
C SER A 492 17.56 34.26 -18.88
N LEU A 493 16.51 33.53 -19.23
CA LEU A 493 16.38 32.10 -18.89
C LEU A 493 17.40 31.28 -19.72
N LYS A 494 18.21 30.44 -19.05
CA LYS A 494 19.26 29.62 -19.68
C LYS A 494 19.08 28.12 -19.50
N ALA A 495 18.29 27.69 -18.52
CA ALA A 495 17.82 26.30 -18.42
C ALA A 495 16.49 26.23 -17.67
N ALA A 496 15.77 25.13 -17.84
CA ALA A 496 14.58 24.78 -17.06
C ALA A 496 14.62 23.29 -16.67
N LEU A 497 14.14 22.96 -15.47
CA LEU A 497 14.11 21.63 -14.89
C LEU A 497 12.72 21.35 -14.30
N GLU A 498 12.08 20.25 -14.69
CA GLU A 498 10.89 19.70 -14.02
C GLU A 498 11.30 18.48 -13.20
N ILE A 499 10.96 18.46 -11.91
CA ILE A 499 11.16 17.32 -11.02
C ILE A 499 9.92 17.01 -10.20
N ILE A 500 9.77 15.75 -9.81
CA ILE A 500 8.75 15.27 -8.88
C ILE A 500 9.44 14.41 -7.82
N PHE A 501 9.42 14.85 -6.56
CA PHE A 501 9.90 14.08 -5.42
C PHE A 501 8.89 12.98 -5.02
N ALA A 502 9.40 11.91 -4.39
CA ALA A 502 8.60 10.78 -3.90
C ALA A 502 7.68 10.18 -5.00
N TYR A 503 8.26 9.91 -6.17
CA TYR A 503 7.56 9.32 -7.31
C TYR A 503 8.47 8.35 -8.10
N PRO A 504 8.03 7.12 -8.41
CA PRO A 504 6.73 6.52 -8.10
C PRO A 504 6.55 6.10 -6.64
N ASP A 505 7.61 6.12 -5.84
CA ASP A 505 7.61 5.81 -4.41
C ASP A 505 8.37 6.87 -3.58
N GLU A 506 8.19 6.85 -2.27
CA GLU A 506 8.77 7.82 -1.31
C GLU A 506 10.28 8.04 -1.42
N LYS A 507 11.05 7.09 -1.98
CA LYS A 507 12.51 7.15 -2.06
C LYS A 507 13.04 7.44 -3.46
N THR A 508 12.16 7.70 -4.44
CA THR A 508 12.54 7.94 -5.83
C THR A 508 12.18 9.36 -6.27
N LEU A 509 12.99 9.94 -7.16
CA LEU A 509 12.78 11.25 -7.77
C LEU A 509 12.69 11.11 -9.28
N LEU A 510 11.63 11.62 -9.89
CA LEU A 510 11.49 11.70 -11.35
C LEU A 510 11.96 13.06 -11.88
N ILE A 511 12.84 13.07 -12.88
CA ILE A 511 13.08 14.24 -13.75
C ILE A 511 12.13 14.14 -14.93
N GLY A 512 11.14 15.05 -15.00
CA GLY A 512 10.18 15.13 -16.12
C GLY A 512 10.70 15.91 -17.33
N LEU A 513 11.62 16.86 -17.10
CA LEU A 513 12.24 17.69 -18.14
C LEU A 513 13.57 18.24 -17.64
N LEU A 514 14.60 18.26 -18.49
CA LEU A 514 15.74 19.17 -18.34
C LEU A 514 16.05 19.78 -19.71
N MET A 515 15.89 21.10 -19.82
CA MET A 515 16.11 21.87 -21.04
C MET A 515 17.21 22.91 -20.81
N VAL A 516 18.17 23.02 -21.74
CA VAL A 516 19.29 23.98 -21.66
C VAL A 516 19.35 24.78 -22.96
N ASP A 517 19.37 26.11 -22.82
CA ASP A 517 19.41 27.05 -23.95
C ASP A 517 20.67 26.85 -24.82
N LYS A 518 20.52 27.03 -26.12
CA LYS A 518 21.60 26.78 -27.10
C LYS A 518 22.85 27.62 -26.83
N SER A 519 22.72 28.83 -26.26
CA SER A 519 23.88 29.66 -25.89
C SER A 519 24.56 29.26 -24.57
N ALA A 520 23.97 28.36 -23.79
CA ALA A 520 24.51 27.84 -22.53
C ALA A 520 24.93 26.35 -22.58
N GLN A 521 24.74 25.69 -23.73
CA GLN A 521 25.27 24.35 -23.96
C GLN A 521 26.81 24.35 -24.01
N GLY A 522 27.43 23.21 -23.69
CA GLY A 522 28.88 23.10 -23.52
C GLY A 522 29.42 23.71 -22.21
N ALA A 523 28.85 24.81 -21.72
CA ALA A 523 29.27 25.52 -20.50
C ALA A 523 28.95 24.79 -19.17
N GLY A 524 28.67 23.48 -19.20
CA GLY A 524 28.50 22.63 -18.01
C GLY A 524 27.22 22.83 -17.19
N ILE A 525 26.40 23.84 -17.47
CA ILE A 525 25.20 24.20 -16.67
C ILE A 525 24.29 22.99 -16.38
N GLY A 526 23.94 22.19 -17.38
CA GLY A 526 23.09 21.00 -17.21
C GLY A 526 23.71 19.94 -16.29
N SER A 527 25.02 19.67 -16.43
CA SER A 527 25.74 18.76 -15.54
C SER A 527 25.80 19.30 -14.10
N ASN A 528 25.98 20.61 -13.91
CA ASN A 528 25.98 21.22 -12.59
C ASN A 528 24.59 21.12 -11.92
N ILE A 529 23.50 21.33 -12.68
CA ILE A 529 22.13 21.15 -12.19
C ILE A 529 21.90 19.70 -11.73
N VAL A 530 22.29 18.72 -12.55
CA VAL A 530 22.12 17.28 -12.25
C VAL A 530 23.00 16.82 -11.08
N GLN A 531 24.22 17.36 -10.95
CA GLN A 531 25.09 17.09 -9.80
C GLN A 531 24.54 17.70 -8.50
N ASN A 532 24.07 18.95 -8.55
CA ASN A 532 23.41 19.60 -7.41
C ASN A 532 22.13 18.83 -7.00
N LEU A 533 21.33 18.38 -7.96
CA LEU A 533 20.12 17.58 -7.71
C LEU A 533 20.44 16.24 -7.05
N ALA A 534 21.44 15.50 -7.55
CA ALA A 534 21.90 14.26 -6.94
C ALA A 534 22.46 14.47 -5.51
N ALA A 535 23.21 15.55 -5.29
CA ALA A 535 23.77 15.89 -4.00
C ALA A 535 22.73 16.43 -2.99
N PHE A 536 21.63 17.02 -3.46
CA PHE A 536 20.47 17.34 -2.63
C PHE A 536 19.70 16.06 -2.27
N SER A 537 19.31 15.28 -3.29
CA SER A 537 18.46 14.09 -3.13
C SER A 537 19.08 13.04 -2.19
N ALA A 538 20.40 12.81 -2.27
CA ALA A 538 21.09 11.90 -1.36
C ALA A 538 20.98 12.32 0.11
N LYS A 539 21.03 13.63 0.40
CA LYS A 539 20.86 14.20 1.75
C LYS A 539 19.41 14.17 2.23
N THR A 540 18.44 14.13 1.32
CA THR A 540 17.02 13.99 1.65
C THR A 540 16.55 12.53 1.71
N GLY A 541 17.48 11.57 1.78
CA GLY A 541 17.18 10.13 1.90
C GLY A 541 16.61 9.48 0.63
N CYS A 542 16.63 10.18 -0.50
CA CYS A 542 16.26 9.61 -1.80
C CYS A 542 17.34 8.59 -2.24
N ARG A 543 16.88 7.42 -2.69
CA ARG A 543 17.72 6.29 -3.11
C ARG A 543 18.05 6.36 -4.60
N GLU A 544 17.17 6.90 -5.42
CA GLU A 544 17.26 6.77 -6.88
C GLU A 544 16.63 7.96 -7.60
N ILE A 545 17.29 8.43 -8.65
CA ILE A 545 16.72 9.40 -9.60
C ILE A 545 16.40 8.65 -10.89
N ILE A 546 15.18 8.79 -11.39
CA ILE A 546 14.73 8.23 -12.67
C ILE A 546 14.41 9.36 -13.66
N LEU A 547 14.48 9.04 -14.95
CA LEU A 547 14.05 9.88 -16.07
C LEU A 547 13.78 8.99 -17.29
N SER A 548 13.06 9.51 -18.27
CA SER A 548 12.90 8.85 -19.57
C SER A 548 13.25 9.80 -20.71
N TYR A 549 13.80 9.28 -21.80
CA TYR A 549 14.16 10.08 -22.97
C TYR A 549 13.74 9.41 -24.28
N ALA A 550 13.44 10.20 -25.31
CA ALA A 550 12.97 9.70 -26.59
C ALA A 550 14.02 8.83 -27.31
N GLU A 551 13.59 7.67 -27.79
CA GLU A 551 14.40 6.76 -28.60
C GLU A 551 14.99 7.48 -29.83
N GLY A 552 16.24 7.14 -30.16
CA GLY A 552 17.01 7.84 -31.20
C GLY A 552 17.60 9.20 -30.78
N ASN A 553 17.24 9.80 -29.64
CA ASN A 553 17.86 11.02 -29.13
C ASN A 553 19.24 10.74 -28.49
N ALA A 554 20.23 10.50 -29.36
CA ALA A 554 21.61 10.17 -28.97
C ALA A 554 22.30 11.26 -28.12
N GLN A 555 21.93 12.54 -28.32
CA GLN A 555 22.46 13.65 -27.52
C GLN A 555 21.99 13.59 -26.06
N SER A 556 20.70 13.33 -25.84
CA SER A 556 20.13 13.11 -24.50
C SER A 556 20.78 11.91 -23.83
N ARG A 557 20.81 10.76 -24.53
CA ARG A 557 21.45 9.52 -24.04
C ARG A 557 22.91 9.76 -23.58
N ALA A 558 23.73 10.36 -24.44
CA ALA A 558 25.12 10.64 -24.13
C ALA A 558 25.30 11.62 -22.95
N PHE A 559 24.40 12.60 -22.81
CA PHE A 559 24.39 13.50 -21.66
C PHE A 559 24.05 12.77 -20.34
N TRP A 560 23.01 11.93 -20.31
CA TRP A 560 22.60 11.24 -19.09
C TRP A 560 23.62 10.17 -18.65
N LEU A 561 24.15 9.38 -19.59
CA LEU A 561 25.25 8.44 -19.33
C LEU A 561 26.47 9.16 -18.72
N LYS A 562 26.88 10.31 -19.28
CA LYS A 562 27.98 11.14 -18.75
C LYS A 562 27.71 11.68 -17.34
N ASN A 563 26.44 11.84 -16.96
CA ASN A 563 26.03 12.29 -15.63
C ASN A 563 25.68 11.13 -14.67
N GLY A 564 26.12 9.89 -14.99
CA GLY A 564 26.06 8.74 -14.09
C GLY A 564 24.70 8.04 -14.02
N PHE A 565 23.85 8.21 -15.04
CA PHE A 565 22.65 7.39 -15.23
C PHE A 565 22.97 6.16 -16.07
N ALA A 566 22.23 5.07 -15.87
CA ALA A 566 22.25 3.87 -16.71
C ALA A 566 20.84 3.61 -17.25
N GLU A 567 20.74 2.95 -18.41
CA GLU A 567 19.46 2.48 -18.95
C GLU A 567 18.93 1.32 -18.11
N THR A 568 17.64 1.36 -17.75
CA THR A 568 17.02 0.29 -16.93
C THR A 568 16.63 -0.93 -17.76
N GLY A 569 16.53 -0.77 -19.08
CA GLY A 569 15.92 -1.73 -19.99
C GLY A 569 14.40 -1.60 -20.11
N GLU A 570 13.77 -0.70 -19.34
CA GLU A 570 12.35 -0.36 -19.49
C GLU A 570 12.18 0.64 -20.65
N ILE A 571 11.19 0.36 -21.52
CA ILE A 571 10.83 1.20 -22.67
C ILE A 571 9.31 1.39 -22.63
N ASP A 572 8.86 2.64 -22.57
CA ASP A 572 7.45 3.01 -22.73
C ASP A 572 7.16 3.22 -24.24
N GLU A 573 6.35 2.34 -24.83
CA GLU A 573 5.98 2.41 -26.25
C GLU A 573 5.03 3.59 -26.55
N ALA A 574 5.22 4.24 -27.69
CA ALA A 574 4.42 5.41 -28.10
C ALA A 574 2.92 5.08 -28.26
N GLU A 575 2.05 5.87 -27.61
CA GLU A 575 0.59 5.64 -27.64
C GLU A 575 -0.10 6.01 -28.97
N GLU A 576 0.55 6.83 -29.81
CA GLU A 576 -0.02 7.41 -31.04
C GLU A 576 0.92 7.22 -32.25
N GLN A 577 0.34 7.14 -33.45
CA GLN A 577 1.10 6.99 -34.70
C GLN A 577 1.93 8.25 -34.99
N GLY A 578 3.23 8.18 -34.73
CA GLY A 578 4.20 9.25 -34.96
C GLY A 578 4.89 9.76 -33.68
N GLY A 579 4.42 9.35 -32.49
CA GLY A 579 5.18 9.53 -31.25
C GLY A 579 6.40 8.62 -31.20
N ALA A 580 7.38 8.96 -30.35
CA ALA A 580 8.56 8.12 -30.10
C ALA A 580 8.46 7.37 -28.76
N ASN A 581 9.04 6.17 -28.74
CA ASN A 581 9.19 5.38 -27.51
C ASN A 581 10.10 6.13 -26.53
N LEU A 582 9.86 5.97 -25.22
CA LEU A 582 10.69 6.57 -24.18
C LEU A 582 11.51 5.49 -23.48
N ILE A 583 12.84 5.62 -23.52
CA ILE A 583 13.78 4.73 -22.83
C ILE A 583 14.01 5.28 -21.42
N THR A 584 13.77 4.47 -20.40
CA THR A 584 13.94 4.86 -18.99
C THR A 584 15.38 4.62 -18.52
N MET A 585 15.90 5.62 -17.80
CA MET A 585 17.22 5.60 -17.19
C MET A 585 17.11 5.89 -15.69
N SER A 586 17.96 5.26 -14.89
CA SER A 586 18.06 5.54 -13.46
C SER A 586 19.48 5.81 -12.98
N ARG A 587 19.58 6.46 -11.82
CA ARG A 587 20.82 6.71 -11.09
C ARG A 587 20.60 6.46 -9.62
N CYS A 588 21.14 5.35 -9.13
CA CYS A 588 21.27 5.08 -7.69
C CYS A 588 22.11 6.17 -7.00
N LEU A 589 21.66 6.57 -5.81
CA LEU A 589 22.34 7.51 -4.92
C LEU A 589 22.91 6.75 -3.71
N PRO A 590 24.09 7.14 -3.19
CA PRO A 590 24.63 6.56 -1.97
C PRO A 590 23.82 7.01 -0.76
N SER A 591 23.27 6.07 0.01
CA SER A 591 22.62 6.39 1.29
C SER A 591 23.64 6.88 2.31
N GLU A 592 23.31 7.93 3.06
CA GLU A 592 24.11 8.32 4.23
C GLU A 592 24.20 7.14 5.21
N ARG A 593 25.41 6.60 5.39
CA ARG A 593 25.70 5.75 6.54
C ARG A 593 25.72 6.66 7.76
N GLN A 594 25.00 6.28 8.82
CA GLN A 594 25.23 6.86 10.13
C GLN A 594 26.73 6.74 10.48
N PRO A 595 27.35 7.76 11.07
CA PRO A 595 28.76 7.69 11.44
C PRO A 595 28.96 6.58 12.48
N GLU A 596 29.64 5.50 12.10
CA GLU A 596 30.04 4.45 13.04
C GLU A 596 30.82 5.10 14.18
N ASN A 597 30.41 4.81 15.41
CA ASN A 597 30.87 5.50 16.61
C ASN A 597 32.26 5.00 17.03
N ARG A 598 33.27 5.30 16.19
CA ARG A 598 34.65 4.81 16.29
C ARG A 598 35.43 5.53 17.39
N LYS A 599 34.97 5.40 18.63
CA LYS A 599 35.73 5.73 19.83
C LYS A 599 36.95 4.82 19.93
N THR A 600 38.08 5.29 19.41
CA THR A 600 39.39 4.79 19.82
C THR A 600 39.66 5.22 21.26
N LEU A 601 39.40 4.32 22.21
CA LEU A 601 39.96 4.38 23.55
C LEU A 601 40.46 3.00 23.92
N SER A 602 41.78 2.86 23.97
CA SER A 602 42.50 1.71 24.46
C SER A 602 42.56 1.72 25.98
N GLU A 603 42.32 0.60 26.66
CA GLU A 603 43.09 0.27 27.86
C GLU A 603 43.07 -1.22 28.24
N THR A 604 44.28 -1.77 28.39
CA THR A 604 44.74 -2.84 29.30
C THR A 604 43.84 -4.02 29.69
N THR A 605 44.30 -5.24 29.37
CA THR A 605 44.57 -6.36 30.32
C THR A 605 45.16 -7.56 29.54
N ASN A 606 46.09 -8.38 30.04
CA ASN A 606 47.22 -8.15 30.95
C ASN A 606 48.25 -9.30 30.71
N PRO A 607 49.58 -9.07 30.58
CA PRO A 607 50.55 -10.14 30.31
C PRO A 607 51.01 -10.86 31.59
N ALA A 608 51.30 -12.17 31.51
CA ALA A 608 51.81 -12.97 32.62
C ALA A 608 52.84 -14.03 32.19
N THR A 609 54.11 -13.72 32.50
CA THR A 609 55.34 -14.54 32.59
C THR A 609 55.24 -16.07 32.75
N ARG A 610 56.05 -16.80 31.96
CA ARG A 610 57.11 -17.76 32.38
C ARG A 610 57.71 -18.43 31.12
N ASP A 611 59.00 -18.27 30.82
CA ASP A 611 60.23 -18.85 31.44
C ASP A 611 60.61 -20.23 30.82
N ASP A 612 61.92 -20.38 30.56
CA ASP A 612 62.61 -21.51 29.88
C ASP A 612 62.54 -22.83 30.71
N PRO A 613 62.72 -24.05 30.12
CA PRO A 613 64.07 -24.46 29.67
C PRO A 613 64.16 -25.36 28.41
N SER A 614 65.11 -25.00 27.52
CA SER A 614 66.18 -25.85 26.96
C SER A 614 65.94 -27.36 26.69
N PRO A 615 66.11 -27.81 25.43
CA PRO A 615 66.67 -29.12 25.09
C PRO A 615 68.12 -29.01 24.57
N ALA A 616 68.95 -30.02 24.84
CA ALA A 616 70.37 -30.04 24.46
C ALA A 616 70.65 -30.79 23.14
N CYS A 617 71.66 -30.31 22.40
CA CYS A 617 72.52 -31.01 21.44
C CYS A 617 71.90 -31.75 20.22
N GLY A 618 72.39 -31.43 19.00
CA GLY A 618 72.58 -32.48 17.96
C GLY A 618 72.40 -32.11 16.48
N GLY A 619 73.41 -31.50 15.85
CA GLY A 619 73.56 -31.44 14.38
C GLY A 619 72.55 -30.57 13.59
N GLY A 620 72.81 -30.15 12.35
CA GLY A 620 74.04 -30.29 11.55
C GLY A 620 73.71 -30.61 10.07
N LEU A 621 74.26 -29.81 9.13
CA LEU A 621 74.01 -29.86 7.67
C LEU A 621 72.59 -29.38 7.25
N GLY A 622 72.37 -28.74 6.10
CA GLY A 622 73.30 -28.12 5.15
C GLY A 622 72.90 -28.28 3.68
N TRP A 623 72.83 -27.15 2.92
CA TRP A 623 72.53 -27.07 1.48
C TRP A 623 71.08 -27.49 1.09
N GLY A 624 70.54 -27.16 -0.09
CA GLY A 624 71.10 -26.44 -1.24
C GLY A 624 70.04 -26.08 -2.31
N GLN A 625 70.52 -25.77 -3.52
CA GLN A 625 69.77 -25.47 -4.77
C GLN A 625 68.96 -26.72 -5.25
N THR A 626 68.02 -26.70 -6.23
CA THR A 626 68.04 -26.09 -7.58
C THR A 626 66.66 -25.76 -8.18
N SER A 627 66.69 -25.20 -9.39
CA SER A 627 65.60 -24.93 -10.33
C SER A 627 64.86 -26.18 -10.85
N ASP A 628 63.70 -25.99 -11.52
CA ASP A 628 63.58 -26.15 -12.98
C ASP A 628 62.18 -25.80 -13.55
N ALA A 629 62.08 -25.71 -14.88
CA ALA A 629 60.89 -25.50 -15.71
C ALA A 629 60.73 -26.76 -16.65
N PRO A 630 59.97 -26.82 -17.78
CA PRO A 630 59.16 -25.80 -18.47
C PRO A 630 57.82 -26.28 -19.13
N ALA A 631 57.14 -25.32 -19.79
CA ALA A 631 56.39 -25.37 -21.06
C ALA A 631 55.44 -26.52 -21.50
N ASN A 632 54.22 -26.15 -21.93
CA ASN A 632 53.49 -26.55 -23.17
C ASN A 632 52.04 -25.98 -23.14
N SER A 633 51.27 -25.77 -24.23
CA SER A 633 51.54 -25.56 -25.68
C SER A 633 50.24 -25.13 -26.42
N VAL A 634 50.36 -24.33 -27.51
CA VAL A 634 49.46 -24.03 -28.69
C VAL A 634 48.13 -24.83 -28.84
N SER A 635 46.95 -24.31 -29.25
CA SER A 635 46.55 -23.51 -30.45
C SER A 635 45.14 -22.86 -30.26
N ALA A 636 44.74 -21.71 -30.85
CA ALA A 636 44.26 -21.41 -32.23
C ALA A 636 43.17 -22.38 -32.77
N GLU A 637 42.13 -22.01 -33.55
CA GLU A 637 41.46 -20.75 -33.97
C GLU A 637 40.31 -21.13 -34.95
N THR A 638 39.05 -20.64 -34.83
CA THR A 638 38.02 -20.63 -35.93
C THR A 638 36.66 -19.98 -35.54
N ALA A 639 35.98 -19.33 -36.51
CA ALA A 639 34.58 -18.86 -36.48
C ALA A 639 34.14 -18.36 -37.89
N PRO A 640 32.85 -18.04 -38.19
CA PRO A 640 31.59 -18.32 -37.49
C PRO A 640 30.79 -19.44 -38.23
N PRO A 641 29.69 -19.31 -39.05
CA PRO A 641 28.81 -18.19 -39.47
C PRO A 641 27.34 -18.40 -38.91
N PRO A 642 26.16 -18.04 -39.50
CA PRO A 642 24.98 -17.65 -38.67
C PRO A 642 23.60 -18.33 -38.96
N TYR A 643 22.58 -17.87 -38.20
CA TYR A 643 21.11 -18.06 -38.33
C TYR A 643 20.50 -19.40 -37.85
N PRO A 644 19.22 -19.42 -37.39
CA PRO A 644 18.29 -18.28 -37.23
C PRO A 644 18.58 -17.37 -36.02
#